data_AF-A0A2E5HNS0-F1
#
_entry.id   AF-A0A2E5HNS0-F1
#
_cell.length_a   1.000
_cell.length_b   1.000
_cell.length_c   1.000
_cell.angle_alpha   90.00
_cell.angle_beta   90.00
_cell.angle_gamma   90.00
#
_symmetry.space_group_name_H-M   'P 1'
#
loop_
_entity.id
_entity.type
_entity.pdbx_description
1 polymer ?
#
loop_
_entity_poly.entity_id
_entity_poly.type
_entity_poly.pdbx_seq_one_letter_code
_entity_poly.pdbx_strand_id
1 'polypeptide(L)'
;MKTCWRCSAELNSNSCDNCNALNVVGKVVLNGIIRDDDEVTVYTTEDGPGKLLVELHKNSNAISSLPRANKRNAIRSRAFKALWKEAIGDHPLLTQAEPQSFRVRKQSGAKYLLVEVHGLPAAPSHEPKPNGVPAEAVAEVADPGSIEEAAQAAAQANDATDAADAADAPAEATAEDAEAQATDAEGSEAPEATNDAPQDTGADAAAAPDDAEEATDDAAEAADAATTDAEASPASDEAAPAEEAAIAAEGDTSESDTSEADAAADADTGEDAAAGDDAPEADDAAAAAEAPADEGDAEADTAEDSEAPEATDEATDAAPEAGDAPEAAEPLAASADEAPAEDEAPAVDPRTLPLAALPEPGLSGAERMAALQAEMAALSGSGDPAAALAQLQASFEAPRAVRQLGENLMLCITYAQLALKADAQDKAREALERAFDLDPRDRVVLTEYGELLGQAGGDPELSMQVNRNLLLHHRNTLSAAELGTVYRRIGQGYQEQGDQDRARTCFERALDANAGDRKALDLLLETVEAQGDFEQVIAVRQRLLDQMRDPEGRAMLKVAIGDDYMDRLGDADKAIEAYEDALSDHVSVDALNKLARIAIDRQDWSRVANIYSQLGEVLTAQDEQATAWLQAGNTYRHRLGNHKAAADAFETCLDLDPSKLQAFKEITQIHAESEQWEALQGSYERMIARAEGLEEPDTKLIAVLNRNLGEVLRTHLGDRGGAIAAYERAASLVPEEAALTEILADLYAQADDSDDASLEAAIAYNRKLMASQPNNHELLARVANLHLRKQDFDQAYCIYRVLALLGKADDKALAFVQQHTPQTVAPLQQAITPEFYVQRLLGEGYDVVLAEVFDICREAITELLAHDLNHYGLKKKNRIDRQDDLMFVKLYRRVSEQLTYPEPPPVFRKDDLNGMINGSLYPPGFLVGARLLSGASEKEVTFTCAKQLSLFMNPSFLIQLRPMRDLQIIFYTVVKLFRPEVNIQFNAAMQRVAKQIQKLRPDRMERLKELMDQVLSRKTKIDVQLRQLQDTFEDAANRCGLLFCDDIAACGQALSAEPIPVNRERTTDDRMRALVTWTLTSDYHQIRKELGVAIG
;
A
#
# COMPACT_ATOMS: atom_id res chain seq x y z
N MET A 1 7.92 14.28 -31.19
CA MET A 1 8.37 13.31 -30.15
C MET A 1 7.80 13.76 -28.80
N LYS A 2 7.51 12.88 -27.84
CA LYS A 2 7.06 13.31 -26.50
C LYS A 2 8.19 13.84 -25.62
N THR A 3 9.45 13.60 -25.95
CA THR A 3 10.61 13.94 -25.12
C THR A 3 11.54 14.97 -25.77
N CYS A 4 12.15 15.83 -24.96
CA CYS A 4 13.08 16.85 -25.38
C CYS A 4 14.48 16.24 -25.60
N TRP A 5 15.00 16.28 -26.83
CA TRP A 5 16.30 15.68 -27.18
C TRP A 5 17.50 16.22 -26.36
N ARG A 6 17.42 17.44 -25.81
CA ARG A 6 18.49 18.07 -25.02
C ARG A 6 18.63 17.49 -23.59
N CYS A 7 17.60 16.85 -23.05
CA CYS A 7 17.55 16.38 -21.65
C CYS A 7 16.78 15.07 -21.43
N SER A 8 16.25 14.46 -22.49
CA SER A 8 15.38 13.27 -22.49
C SER A 8 14.08 13.34 -21.71
N ALA A 9 13.81 14.43 -20.96
CA ALA A 9 12.59 14.64 -20.21
C ALA A 9 11.36 14.83 -21.13
N GLU A 10 10.18 14.48 -20.66
CA GLU A 10 8.94 14.71 -21.41
C GLU A 10 8.67 16.21 -21.61
N LEU A 11 8.05 16.52 -22.75
CA LEU A 11 7.63 17.85 -23.17
C LEU A 11 6.19 18.07 -22.68
N ASN A 12 6.03 18.97 -21.71
CA ASN A 12 4.71 19.45 -21.35
C ASN A 12 4.13 20.27 -22.53
N SER A 13 2.80 20.37 -22.63
CA SER A 13 2.11 20.69 -23.90
C SER A 13 2.67 21.90 -24.66
N ASN A 14 3.08 22.97 -23.96
CA ASN A 14 3.67 24.17 -24.55
C ASN A 14 5.19 24.31 -24.36
N SER A 15 5.85 23.56 -23.46
CA SER A 15 7.30 23.69 -23.21
C SER A 15 7.95 22.51 -22.47
N CYS A 16 9.28 22.36 -22.61
CA CYS A 16 10.10 21.56 -21.68
C CYS A 16 10.58 22.41 -20.51
N ASP A 17 10.15 22.09 -19.29
CA ASP A 17 10.49 22.86 -18.08
C ASP A 17 11.99 22.78 -17.72
N ASN A 18 12.69 21.76 -18.22
CA ASN A 18 14.13 21.55 -17.98
C ASN A 18 15.04 22.42 -18.86
N CYS A 19 14.55 22.99 -19.97
CA CYS A 19 15.36 23.77 -20.90
C CYS A 19 14.62 24.94 -21.62
N ASN A 20 13.36 25.20 -21.28
CA ASN A 20 12.46 26.18 -21.90
C ASN A 20 12.29 26.03 -23.43
N ALA A 21 12.52 24.83 -23.97
CA ALA A 21 12.20 24.52 -25.36
C ALA A 21 10.68 24.64 -25.59
N LEU A 22 10.25 25.58 -26.45
CA LEU A 22 8.83 25.79 -26.78
C LEU A 22 8.32 24.73 -27.77
N ASN A 23 7.17 24.14 -27.45
CA ASN A 23 6.43 23.23 -28.32
C ASN A 23 5.49 23.95 -29.31
N VAL A 24 5.14 25.22 -29.07
CA VAL A 24 4.17 25.93 -29.91
C VAL A 24 4.67 27.35 -30.21
N VAL A 25 4.76 27.70 -31.49
CA VAL A 25 5.09 29.07 -31.93
C VAL A 25 3.97 29.60 -32.82
N GLY A 26 3.02 30.30 -32.20
CA GLY A 26 1.79 30.77 -32.83
C GLY A 26 0.75 29.66 -32.96
N LYS A 27 0.24 29.41 -34.17
CA LYS A 27 -0.63 28.26 -34.49
C LYS A 27 0.16 27.17 -35.24
N VAL A 28 1.34 26.83 -34.76
CA VAL A 28 2.19 25.77 -35.32
C VAL A 28 2.79 25.01 -34.15
N VAL A 29 2.42 23.74 -33.99
CA VAL A 29 3.04 22.84 -33.01
C VAL A 29 4.34 22.30 -33.60
N LEU A 30 5.32 22.13 -32.73
CA LEU A 30 6.71 21.85 -33.04
C LEU A 30 7.10 20.51 -32.43
N ASN A 31 7.61 19.59 -33.27
CA ASN A 31 7.79 18.19 -32.89
C ASN A 31 9.16 17.87 -32.25
N GLY A 32 9.99 18.90 -32.04
CA GLY A 32 11.29 18.88 -31.39
C GLY A 32 12.22 20.02 -31.85
N ILE A 33 13.16 20.42 -30.98
CA ILE A 33 14.27 21.32 -31.31
C ILE A 33 15.49 20.48 -31.71
N ILE A 34 16.10 20.80 -32.86
CA ILE A 34 17.29 20.10 -33.38
C ILE A 34 18.59 20.84 -33.04
N ARG A 35 18.57 22.18 -33.09
CA ARG A 35 19.72 23.05 -32.78
C ARG A 35 19.23 24.35 -32.18
N ASP A 36 19.97 24.86 -31.20
CA ASP A 36 19.68 26.09 -30.48
C ASP A 36 21.00 26.77 -30.06
N ASP A 37 21.43 27.76 -30.84
CA ASP A 37 22.53 28.68 -30.54
C ASP A 37 22.00 30.12 -30.56
N ASP A 38 22.66 31.06 -29.86
CA ASP A 38 22.33 32.49 -29.70
C ASP A 38 22.02 33.31 -30.99
N GLU A 39 22.11 32.71 -32.17
CA GLU A 39 21.88 33.35 -33.47
C GLU A 39 20.82 32.62 -34.33
N VAL A 40 20.60 31.31 -34.10
CA VAL A 40 19.77 30.42 -34.92
C VAL A 40 19.18 29.26 -34.10
N THR A 41 17.85 29.08 -34.19
CA THR A 41 17.13 27.94 -33.59
C THR A 41 16.33 27.19 -34.67
N VAL A 42 16.36 25.85 -34.65
CA VAL A 42 15.76 24.99 -35.69
C VAL A 42 14.77 23.98 -35.09
N TYR A 43 13.52 24.04 -35.55
CA TYR A 43 12.38 23.23 -35.09
C TYR A 43 11.81 22.35 -36.22
N THR A 44 11.26 21.18 -35.89
CA THR A 44 10.37 20.42 -36.80
C THR A 44 8.91 20.84 -36.63
N THR A 45 8.07 20.77 -37.67
CA THR A 45 6.63 21.11 -37.59
C THR A 45 5.72 19.88 -37.66
N GLU A 46 4.44 20.03 -37.30
CA GLU A 46 3.39 18.99 -37.39
C GLU A 46 3.23 18.27 -38.74
N ASP A 47 3.45 18.95 -39.88
CA ASP A 47 3.28 18.43 -41.26
C ASP A 47 4.28 17.31 -41.65
N GLY A 48 4.72 16.47 -40.72
CA GLY A 48 5.71 15.42 -40.91
C GLY A 48 7.17 15.91 -40.99
N PRO A 49 8.15 14.98 -41.08
CA PRO A 49 9.59 15.28 -40.98
C PRO A 49 10.17 16.04 -42.20
N GLY A 50 9.34 16.58 -43.10
CA GLY A 50 9.76 17.29 -44.30
C GLY A 50 9.83 18.82 -44.17
N LYS A 51 9.54 19.41 -43.00
CA LYS A 51 9.50 20.87 -42.81
C LYS A 51 10.19 21.31 -41.53
N LEU A 52 11.09 22.28 -41.67
CA LEU A 52 11.85 22.91 -40.60
C LEU A 52 11.49 24.39 -40.48
N LEU A 53 11.21 24.86 -39.27
CA LEU A 53 11.14 26.28 -38.96
C LEU A 53 12.52 26.73 -38.47
N VAL A 54 13.08 27.76 -39.09
CA VAL A 54 14.36 28.37 -38.68
C VAL A 54 14.11 29.80 -38.19
N GLU A 55 14.41 30.05 -36.93
CA GLU A 55 14.42 31.39 -36.34
C GLU A 55 15.82 32.01 -36.44
N LEU A 56 15.90 33.31 -36.73
CA LEU A 56 17.14 34.01 -37.09
C LEU A 56 17.24 35.35 -36.35
N HIS A 57 17.59 35.30 -35.06
CA HIS A 57 17.46 36.45 -34.14
C HIS A 57 18.34 37.66 -34.49
N LYS A 58 19.45 37.48 -35.22
CA LYS A 58 20.36 38.58 -35.61
C LYS A 58 20.35 38.88 -37.11
N ASN A 59 20.09 37.87 -37.96
CA ASN A 59 20.27 37.96 -39.42
C ASN A 59 19.09 38.60 -40.19
N SER A 60 18.34 39.48 -39.54
CA SER A 60 17.14 40.11 -40.12
C SER A 60 17.40 40.89 -41.42
N ASN A 61 18.60 41.46 -41.59
CA ASN A 61 18.97 42.15 -42.83
C ASN A 61 19.21 41.18 -44.00
N ALA A 62 19.87 40.03 -43.78
CA ALA A 62 20.16 39.03 -44.80
C ALA A 62 18.89 38.39 -45.39
N ILE A 63 17.84 38.20 -44.57
CA ILE A 63 16.53 37.75 -45.04
C ILE A 63 15.92 38.74 -46.06
N SER A 64 16.30 40.01 -46.02
CA SER A 64 15.82 41.05 -46.95
C SER A 64 16.50 41.01 -48.32
N SER A 65 17.65 40.34 -48.46
CA SER A 65 18.35 40.17 -49.75
C SER A 65 18.03 38.84 -50.43
N LEU A 66 17.22 37.97 -49.81
CA LEU A 66 16.71 36.75 -50.44
C LEU A 66 15.75 37.07 -51.60
N PRO A 67 15.81 36.34 -52.73
CA PRO A 67 14.83 36.46 -53.80
C PRO A 67 13.40 36.13 -53.32
N ARG A 68 12.37 36.78 -53.90
CA ARG A 68 10.96 36.53 -53.54
C ARG A 68 10.63 35.02 -53.60
N ALA A 69 10.05 34.52 -52.51
CA ALA A 69 10.14 33.12 -52.08
C ALA A 69 9.63 32.02 -53.05
N ASN A 70 8.73 32.34 -53.99
CA ASN A 70 8.03 31.32 -54.80
C ASN A 70 8.72 30.99 -56.14
N LYS A 71 10.04 30.73 -56.15
CA LYS A 71 10.75 30.18 -57.33
C LYS A 71 11.84 29.18 -56.93
N ARG A 72 11.85 27.97 -57.53
CA ARG A 72 12.88 26.92 -57.32
C ARG A 72 14.34 27.41 -57.44
N ASN A 73 14.59 28.45 -58.22
CA ASN A 73 15.93 29.04 -58.37
C ASN A 73 16.39 29.87 -57.16
N ALA A 74 15.51 30.26 -56.23
CA ALA A 74 15.87 31.07 -55.06
C ALA A 74 16.77 30.31 -54.08
N ILE A 75 16.50 29.01 -53.85
CA ILE A 75 17.34 28.13 -53.01
C ILE A 75 18.72 27.89 -53.63
N ARG A 76 18.78 27.86 -54.98
CA ARG A 76 20.05 27.75 -55.71
C ARG A 76 20.87 29.04 -55.70
N SER A 77 20.35 30.14 -55.14
CA SER A 77 21.07 31.41 -55.02
C SER A 77 22.21 31.33 -54.00
N ARG A 78 23.28 32.10 -54.25
CA ARG A 78 24.46 32.17 -53.37
C ARG A 78 24.12 32.72 -51.98
N ALA A 79 23.14 33.62 -51.90
CA ALA A 79 22.64 34.20 -50.65
C ALA A 79 21.90 33.16 -49.80
N PHE A 80 20.95 32.41 -50.39
CA PHE A 80 20.26 31.34 -49.66
C PHE A 80 21.24 30.24 -49.23
N LYS A 81 22.15 29.79 -50.10
CA LYS A 81 23.14 28.75 -49.74
C LYS A 81 24.10 29.17 -48.63
N ALA A 82 24.49 30.45 -48.56
CA ALA A 82 25.28 30.95 -47.45
C ALA A 82 24.47 30.93 -46.14
N LEU A 83 23.30 31.58 -46.15
CA LEU A 83 22.42 31.69 -44.98
C LEU A 83 21.91 30.33 -44.48
N TRP A 84 21.67 29.36 -45.37
CA TRP A 84 21.31 27.99 -45.00
C TRP A 84 22.48 27.24 -44.35
N LYS A 85 23.70 27.33 -44.91
CA LYS A 85 24.89 26.70 -44.30
C LYS A 85 25.22 27.32 -42.94
N GLU A 86 25.09 28.64 -42.83
CA GLU A 86 25.25 29.39 -41.58
C GLU A 86 24.20 28.95 -40.53
N ALA A 87 22.96 28.72 -40.96
CA ALA A 87 21.87 28.29 -40.08
C ALA A 87 21.98 26.85 -39.56
N ILE A 88 22.38 25.89 -40.39
CA ILE A 88 22.52 24.48 -39.97
C ILE A 88 23.88 24.18 -39.32
N GLY A 89 24.93 24.92 -39.71
CA GLY A 89 26.32 24.64 -39.37
C GLY A 89 26.72 23.18 -39.65
N ASP A 90 27.56 22.61 -38.81
CA ASP A 90 28.03 21.22 -38.96
C ASP A 90 27.12 20.19 -38.24
N HIS A 91 25.82 20.49 -38.03
CA HIS A 91 24.92 19.61 -37.26
C HIS A 91 24.60 18.30 -38.01
N PRO A 92 24.86 17.10 -37.43
CA PRO A 92 24.95 15.83 -38.17
C PRO A 92 23.64 15.36 -38.83
N LEU A 93 22.48 15.76 -38.31
CA LEU A 93 21.17 15.49 -38.93
C LEU A 93 20.74 16.54 -39.96
N LEU A 94 21.28 17.76 -39.89
CA LEU A 94 20.86 18.87 -40.77
C LEU A 94 21.78 19.06 -41.97
N THR A 95 23.06 18.65 -41.87
CA THR A 95 24.01 18.61 -42.99
C THR A 95 23.58 17.66 -44.10
N GLN A 96 22.68 16.71 -43.81
CA GLN A 96 22.08 15.77 -44.77
C GLN A 96 20.74 16.28 -45.36
N ALA A 97 20.17 17.35 -44.83
CA ALA A 97 18.84 17.83 -45.22
C ALA A 97 18.90 18.75 -46.46
N GLU A 98 18.29 18.32 -47.57
CA GLU A 98 18.24 19.08 -48.82
C GLU A 98 17.01 20.01 -48.89
N PRO A 99 17.16 21.35 -48.87
CA PRO A 99 16.04 22.28 -48.95
C PRO A 99 15.40 22.35 -50.35
N GLN A 100 14.08 22.23 -50.40
CA GLN A 100 13.24 22.19 -51.62
C GLN A 100 12.38 23.45 -51.82
N SER A 101 11.87 24.04 -50.74
CA SER A 101 11.14 25.32 -50.76
C SER A 101 11.41 26.14 -49.49
N PHE A 102 11.15 27.46 -49.51
CA PHE A 102 11.17 28.28 -48.30
C PHE A 102 10.10 29.38 -48.34
N ARG A 103 9.70 29.87 -47.16
CA ARG A 103 8.84 31.04 -46.97
C ARG A 103 9.35 31.89 -45.81
N VAL A 104 9.25 33.22 -45.93
CA VAL A 104 9.58 34.16 -44.86
C VAL A 104 8.30 34.59 -44.15
N ARG A 105 8.24 34.44 -42.83
CA ARG A 105 7.21 35.03 -41.96
C ARG A 105 7.79 36.17 -41.11
N LYS A 106 6.92 37.05 -40.62
CA LYS A 106 7.21 38.05 -39.59
C LYS A 106 6.22 37.85 -38.44
N GLN A 107 6.71 37.82 -37.21
CA GLN A 107 5.89 37.70 -36.00
C GLN A 107 6.67 38.30 -34.84
N SER A 108 6.00 39.00 -33.92
CA SER A 108 6.59 39.58 -32.69
C SER A 108 7.90 40.39 -32.88
N GLY A 109 8.08 41.03 -34.05
CA GLY A 109 9.29 41.78 -34.43
C GLY A 109 10.39 40.94 -35.11
N ALA A 110 10.41 39.62 -34.91
CA ALA A 110 11.35 38.69 -35.55
C ALA A 110 10.95 38.35 -37.00
N LYS A 111 11.91 37.76 -37.74
CA LYS A 111 11.73 37.20 -39.08
C LYS A 111 12.07 35.71 -39.04
N TYR A 112 11.13 34.87 -39.46
CA TYR A 112 11.24 33.42 -39.49
C TYR A 112 11.42 32.93 -40.92
N LEU A 113 12.23 31.89 -41.11
CA LEU A 113 12.44 31.20 -42.37
C LEU A 113 11.91 29.77 -42.23
N LEU A 114 10.70 29.52 -42.72
CA LEU A 114 10.17 28.16 -42.86
C LEU A 114 10.81 27.54 -44.11
N VAL A 115 11.47 26.39 -43.97
CA VAL A 115 12.17 25.68 -45.05
C VAL A 115 11.68 24.24 -45.13
N GLU A 116 11.25 23.84 -46.31
CA GLU A 116 10.84 22.49 -46.64
C GLU A 116 12.09 21.71 -47.09
N VAL A 117 12.34 20.54 -46.51
CA VAL A 117 13.56 19.74 -46.67
C VAL A 117 13.26 18.27 -46.94
N HIS A 118 14.16 17.58 -47.62
CA HIS A 118 14.13 16.11 -47.76
C HIS A 118 15.40 15.50 -47.14
N GLY A 119 15.33 14.23 -46.72
CA GLY A 119 16.49 13.46 -46.25
C GLY A 119 16.66 13.35 -44.73
N LEU A 120 15.70 13.84 -43.93
CA LEU A 120 15.71 13.61 -42.48
C LEU A 120 15.31 12.15 -42.15
N PRO A 121 16.09 11.42 -41.33
CA PRO A 121 15.76 10.05 -40.93
C PRO A 121 14.59 10.02 -39.93
N ALA A 122 13.85 8.91 -39.91
CA ALA A 122 12.83 8.66 -38.90
C ALA A 122 13.43 8.46 -37.50
N ALA A 123 12.64 8.74 -36.46
CA ALA A 123 13.05 8.58 -35.08
C ALA A 123 13.32 7.11 -34.71
N PRO A 124 14.33 6.80 -33.88
CA PRO A 124 14.43 5.48 -33.27
C PRO A 124 13.30 5.29 -32.26
N SER A 125 12.61 4.15 -32.33
CA SER A 125 11.61 3.73 -31.36
C SER A 125 12.29 3.27 -30.06
N HIS A 126 11.98 3.93 -28.95
CA HIS A 126 12.35 3.46 -27.62
C HIS A 126 11.18 2.67 -27.03
N GLU A 127 11.35 1.35 -26.89
CA GLU A 127 10.50 0.54 -26.02
C GLU A 127 10.84 0.84 -24.55
N PRO A 128 9.86 0.90 -23.64
CA PRO A 128 10.11 1.05 -22.22
C PRO A 128 10.66 -0.26 -21.65
N LYS A 129 11.82 -0.20 -20.98
CA LYS A 129 12.27 -1.32 -20.14
C LYS A 129 11.45 -1.34 -18.84
N PRO A 130 10.96 -2.51 -18.38
CA PRO A 130 10.47 -2.64 -17.02
C PRO A 130 11.61 -2.47 -16.01
N ASN A 131 11.28 -2.09 -14.77
CA ASN A 131 12.25 -1.96 -13.68
C ASN A 131 12.82 -3.34 -13.32
N GLY A 132 14.15 -3.45 -13.28
CA GLY A 132 14.84 -4.70 -12.94
C GLY A 132 15.23 -4.77 -11.47
N VAL A 133 14.61 -5.70 -10.74
CA VAL A 133 15.28 -6.48 -9.69
C VAL A 133 15.96 -7.67 -10.42
N PRO A 134 17.17 -8.12 -10.04
CA PRO A 134 17.99 -8.97 -10.91
C PRO A 134 17.38 -10.35 -11.16
N ALA A 135 17.58 -10.86 -12.37
CA ALA A 135 17.07 -12.16 -12.80
C ALA A 135 18.16 -13.24 -12.71
N GLU A 136 17.97 -14.18 -11.80
CA GLU A 136 18.44 -15.57 -11.92
C GLU A 136 17.26 -16.51 -11.59
N ALA A 137 17.39 -17.77 -12.02
CA ALA A 137 16.41 -18.86 -11.92
C ALA A 137 15.22 -18.87 -12.91
N VAL A 138 14.86 -20.11 -13.29
CA VAL A 138 13.68 -20.59 -14.03
C VAL A 138 13.41 -20.00 -15.43
N ALA A 139 13.88 -20.73 -16.44
CA ALA A 139 13.11 -20.96 -17.66
C ALA A 139 12.56 -22.39 -17.61
N GLU A 140 11.29 -22.62 -17.97
CA GLU A 140 10.89 -23.64 -18.97
C GLU A 140 9.35 -23.73 -19.20
N VAL A 141 8.99 -24.28 -20.38
CA VAL A 141 7.68 -24.78 -20.85
C VAL A 141 6.43 -23.85 -20.79
N ALA A 142 5.95 -23.46 -21.97
CA ALA A 142 4.54 -23.21 -22.29
C ALA A 142 4.25 -23.54 -23.77
N ASP A 143 3.02 -23.97 -24.09
CA ASP A 143 2.66 -24.72 -25.32
C ASP A 143 2.04 -23.82 -26.43
N PRO A 144 2.49 -23.88 -27.71
CA PRO A 144 2.00 -23.00 -28.78
C PRO A 144 0.69 -23.49 -29.42
N GLY A 145 -0.43 -23.40 -28.68
CA GLY A 145 -1.72 -23.99 -29.10
C GLY A 145 -2.94 -23.05 -29.30
N SER A 146 -2.85 -21.75 -28.97
CA SER A 146 -4.07 -20.92 -28.74
C SER A 146 -4.14 -19.55 -29.44
N ILE A 147 -3.27 -19.26 -30.41
CA ILE A 147 -3.17 -17.92 -31.02
C ILE A 147 -4.06 -17.74 -32.29
N GLU A 148 -4.45 -18.82 -32.99
CA GLU A 148 -5.15 -18.69 -34.28
C GLU A 148 -6.64 -18.29 -34.17
N GLU A 149 -7.34 -18.65 -33.08
CA GLU A 149 -8.77 -18.29 -32.93
C GLU A 149 -8.97 -16.80 -32.57
N ALA A 150 -8.06 -16.21 -31.79
CA ALA A 150 -8.09 -14.78 -31.46
C ALA A 150 -7.87 -13.88 -32.70
N ALA A 151 -7.13 -14.38 -33.70
CA ALA A 151 -6.78 -13.62 -34.90
C ALA A 151 -7.96 -13.42 -35.88
N GLN A 152 -8.96 -14.31 -35.89
CA GLN A 152 -10.07 -14.23 -36.86
C GLN A 152 -11.20 -13.28 -36.42
N ALA A 153 -11.39 -13.06 -35.12
CA ALA A 153 -12.42 -12.16 -34.60
C ALA A 153 -12.16 -10.67 -34.91
N ALA A 154 -10.89 -10.27 -35.05
CA ALA A 154 -10.50 -8.87 -35.28
C ALA A 154 -10.62 -8.41 -36.75
N ALA A 155 -10.91 -9.32 -37.69
CA ALA A 155 -10.75 -9.09 -39.13
C ALA A 155 -12.02 -8.65 -39.88
N GLN A 156 -13.17 -8.47 -39.21
CA GLN A 156 -14.45 -8.14 -39.85
C GLN A 156 -15.02 -6.75 -39.47
N ALA A 157 -14.25 -5.92 -38.76
CA ALA A 157 -14.71 -4.63 -38.23
C ALA A 157 -13.79 -3.45 -38.61
N ASN A 158 -13.38 -3.35 -39.87
CA ASN A 158 -12.79 -2.14 -40.48
C ASN A 158 -12.84 -2.23 -42.01
N ASP A 159 -13.85 -1.63 -42.64
CA ASP A 159 -13.87 -1.40 -44.09
C ASP A 159 -14.61 -0.08 -44.43
N ALA A 160 -14.13 0.61 -45.47
CA ALA A 160 -14.62 1.87 -46.05
C ALA A 160 -14.83 3.12 -45.13
N THR A 161 -13.95 4.11 -45.28
CA THR A 161 -14.17 5.52 -44.89
C THR A 161 -14.64 6.39 -46.07
N ASP A 162 -14.98 7.66 -45.78
CA ASP A 162 -14.99 8.82 -46.70
C ASP A 162 -16.08 8.96 -47.79
N ALA A 163 -17.04 9.86 -47.53
CA ALA A 163 -17.44 10.95 -48.45
C ALA A 163 -18.26 12.03 -47.70
N ALA A 164 -18.36 13.24 -48.24
CA ALA A 164 -18.98 14.41 -47.58
C ALA A 164 -19.97 15.19 -48.50
N ASP A 165 -20.49 16.28 -47.95
CA ASP A 165 -21.22 17.41 -48.58
C ASP A 165 -22.72 17.26 -48.95
N ALA A 166 -23.55 17.76 -48.01
CA ALA A 166 -24.37 18.97 -48.16
C ALA A 166 -25.78 18.97 -48.79
N ALA A 167 -26.63 19.79 -48.13
CA ALA A 167 -27.75 20.61 -48.61
C ALA A 167 -29.22 20.13 -48.40
N ASP A 168 -30.00 21.13 -47.98
CA ASP A 168 -31.47 21.31 -47.96
C ASP A 168 -32.41 20.36 -47.18
N ALA A 169 -33.46 20.99 -46.69
CA ALA A 169 -34.69 20.47 -46.09
C ALA A 169 -35.88 21.15 -46.83
N PRO A 170 -37.18 20.94 -46.51
CA PRO A 170 -37.78 20.09 -45.47
C PRO A 170 -38.92 19.20 -46.06
N ALA A 171 -39.97 18.95 -45.26
CA ALA A 171 -41.29 18.43 -45.66
C ALA A 171 -41.36 16.91 -45.96
N GLU A 172 -42.47 16.18 -45.75
CA GLU A 172 -43.68 16.34 -44.90
C GLU A 172 -44.45 14.99 -44.89
N ALA A 173 -45.42 14.86 -43.98
CA ALA A 173 -46.68 14.09 -44.11
C ALA A 173 -46.70 12.55 -44.36
N THR A 174 -47.54 11.88 -43.55
CA THR A 174 -48.43 10.71 -43.84
C THR A 174 -47.85 9.44 -44.49
N ALA A 175 -47.96 8.22 -43.90
CA ALA A 175 -49.09 7.50 -43.28
C ALA A 175 -50.05 6.82 -44.29
N GLU A 176 -50.69 5.73 -43.83
CA GLU A 176 -51.55 4.78 -44.60
C GLU A 176 -50.73 3.93 -45.60
N ASP A 177 -50.99 2.63 -45.84
CA ASP A 177 -52.23 1.85 -45.78
C ASP A 177 -52.16 0.56 -44.92
N ALA A 178 -53.34 -0.08 -44.75
CA ALA A 178 -53.52 -1.42 -44.18
C ALA A 178 -54.10 -2.41 -45.23
N GLU A 179 -54.78 -3.49 -44.77
CA GLU A 179 -55.40 -4.58 -45.55
C GLU A 179 -54.45 -5.68 -46.12
N ALA A 180 -54.80 -6.97 -46.18
CA ALA A 180 -55.92 -7.69 -45.53
C ALA A 180 -55.78 -9.24 -45.58
N GLN A 181 -56.61 -9.91 -44.76
CA GLN A 181 -57.19 -11.26 -44.93
C GLN A 181 -56.34 -12.52 -44.64
N ALA A 182 -57.07 -13.63 -44.43
CA ALA A 182 -56.65 -14.89 -43.81
C ALA A 182 -57.40 -16.10 -44.43
N THR A 183 -57.41 -17.27 -43.76
CA THR A 183 -58.03 -18.62 -44.01
C THR A 183 -56.94 -19.72 -44.01
N ASP A 184 -57.13 -20.97 -43.56
CA ASP A 184 -58.20 -21.71 -42.85
C ASP A 184 -57.59 -23.04 -42.31
N ALA A 185 -58.12 -23.81 -41.34
CA ALA A 185 -59.20 -23.67 -40.36
C ALA A 185 -59.11 -24.83 -39.31
N GLU A 186 -60.21 -25.12 -38.60
CA GLU A 186 -60.41 -26.19 -37.58
C GLU A 186 -59.71 -25.96 -36.21
N GLY A 187 -60.17 -26.52 -35.08
CA GLY A 187 -61.25 -27.50 -34.86
C GLY A 187 -61.99 -27.35 -33.52
N SER A 188 -62.42 -28.48 -32.92
CA SER A 188 -63.28 -28.60 -31.72
C SER A 188 -62.77 -29.74 -30.79
N GLU A 189 -63.25 -30.03 -29.56
CA GLU A 189 -64.59 -30.02 -28.94
C GLU A 189 -64.59 -29.75 -27.40
N ALA A 190 -65.77 -29.85 -26.75
CA ALA A 190 -66.07 -29.77 -25.29
C ALA A 190 -67.29 -30.73 -25.00
N PRO A 191 -68.05 -30.75 -23.85
CA PRO A 191 -68.04 -30.00 -22.57
C PRO A 191 -68.36 -30.89 -21.30
N GLU A 192 -68.97 -30.31 -20.23
CA GLU A 192 -69.60 -30.91 -19.01
C GLU A 192 -68.64 -31.49 -17.91
N ALA A 193 -68.79 -31.39 -16.57
CA ALA A 193 -69.86 -31.07 -15.57
C ALA A 193 -70.60 -32.31 -14.97
N THR A 194 -71.03 -32.41 -13.69
CA THR A 194 -71.19 -31.49 -12.52
C THR A 194 -70.88 -32.18 -11.14
N ASN A 195 -70.88 -31.39 -10.03
CA ASN A 195 -71.09 -31.80 -8.60
C ASN A 195 -70.03 -32.73 -7.90
N ASP A 196 -69.89 -32.86 -6.57
CA ASP A 196 -70.72 -32.55 -5.37
C ASP A 196 -69.85 -32.07 -4.14
N ALA A 197 -70.51 -31.53 -3.10
CA ALA A 197 -70.02 -31.40 -1.71
C ALA A 197 -71.04 -32.06 -0.74
N PRO A 198 -70.74 -32.32 0.57
CA PRO A 198 -71.13 -31.32 1.59
C PRO A 198 -70.43 -31.37 3.00
N GLN A 199 -70.63 -30.30 3.79
CA GLN A 199 -70.83 -30.29 5.27
C GLN A 199 -69.66 -30.72 6.21
N ASP A 200 -69.53 -30.25 7.46
CA ASP A 200 -70.21 -29.21 8.28
C ASP A 200 -69.21 -28.76 9.38
N THR A 201 -69.34 -27.70 10.19
CA THR A 201 -70.40 -26.69 10.50
C THR A 201 -69.81 -25.26 10.28
N GLY A 202 -70.29 -24.07 10.71
CA GLY A 202 -71.35 -23.62 11.66
C GLY A 202 -70.87 -23.54 13.12
N ALA A 203 -71.20 -22.57 13.98
CA ALA A 203 -71.77 -21.21 13.90
C ALA A 203 -71.40 -20.52 15.25
N ASP A 204 -71.67 -19.26 15.64
CA ASP A 204 -72.41 -18.08 15.14
C ASP A 204 -71.75 -16.86 15.89
N ALA A 205 -72.01 -15.55 15.77
CA ALA A 205 -72.96 -14.64 15.09
C ALA A 205 -72.30 -13.21 15.13
N ALA A 206 -72.85 -12.01 14.85
CA ALA A 206 -74.02 -11.43 14.17
C ALA A 206 -73.84 -9.87 14.20
N ALA A 207 -74.54 -9.01 13.46
CA ALA A 207 -75.16 -9.06 12.13
C ALA A 207 -75.77 -7.68 11.78
N ALA A 208 -75.69 -7.27 10.49
CA ALA A 208 -76.71 -6.46 9.75
C ALA A 208 -76.98 -4.96 10.12
N PRO A 209 -77.51 -4.12 9.19
CA PRO A 209 -77.29 -4.09 7.72
C PRO A 209 -77.38 -2.69 7.02
N ASP A 210 -77.28 -2.72 5.67
CA ASP A 210 -77.95 -1.87 4.63
C ASP A 210 -77.37 -0.52 4.08
N ASP A 211 -77.44 -0.45 2.72
CA ASP A 211 -77.66 0.65 1.74
C ASP A 211 -76.61 1.76 1.35
N ALA A 212 -76.07 1.56 0.12
CA ALA A 212 -76.24 2.38 -1.12
C ALA A 212 -75.33 3.60 -1.52
N GLU A 213 -74.99 3.59 -2.84
CA GLU A 213 -74.75 4.70 -3.83
C GLU A 213 -73.62 5.74 -3.58
N GLU A 214 -72.60 5.86 -4.46
CA GLU A 214 -72.49 6.67 -5.72
C GLU A 214 -72.18 8.18 -5.47
N ALA A 215 -71.40 8.95 -6.27
CA ALA A 215 -70.77 8.73 -7.60
C ALA A 215 -69.59 9.73 -7.87
N THR A 216 -68.77 9.45 -8.90
CA THR A 216 -68.15 10.38 -9.93
C THR A 216 -67.53 11.72 -9.50
N ASP A 217 -66.25 12.05 -9.76
CA ASP A 217 -65.59 12.50 -11.03
C ASP A 217 -65.10 13.97 -10.85
N ASP A 218 -64.23 14.59 -11.66
CA ASP A 218 -63.07 14.17 -12.49
C ASP A 218 -62.35 15.47 -12.96
N ALA A 219 -61.09 15.37 -13.42
CA ALA A 219 -60.37 16.36 -14.25
C ALA A 219 -60.15 17.81 -13.70
N ALA A 220 -59.35 18.69 -14.33
CA ALA A 220 -58.03 18.58 -14.98
C ALA A 220 -57.49 20.02 -15.25
N GLU A 221 -56.25 20.14 -15.73
CA GLU A 221 -55.67 21.31 -16.46
C GLU A 221 -55.50 22.64 -15.66
N ALA A 222 -54.29 23.24 -15.57
CA ALA A 222 -53.53 23.99 -16.59
C ALA A 222 -54.09 25.41 -16.86
N ALA A 223 -53.32 26.44 -17.21
CA ALA A 223 -51.87 26.74 -17.14
C ALA A 223 -51.70 28.28 -17.35
N ASP A 224 -50.45 28.78 -17.30
CA ASP A 224 -50.03 30.13 -17.76
C ASP A 224 -50.64 31.36 -17.03
N ALA A 225 -50.08 32.57 -17.10
CA ALA A 225 -48.69 33.01 -17.26
C ALA A 225 -48.55 34.51 -16.86
N ALA A 226 -47.31 35.03 -16.88
CA ALA A 226 -46.87 36.34 -17.38
C ALA A 226 -47.92 37.48 -17.61
N THR A 227 -47.70 38.77 -17.28
CA THR A 227 -46.47 39.53 -16.97
C THR A 227 -46.79 40.97 -16.49
N THR A 228 -45.76 41.84 -16.41
CA THR A 228 -45.72 43.32 -16.48
C THR A 228 -45.96 44.16 -15.21
N ASP A 229 -44.85 44.61 -14.61
CA ASP A 229 -44.38 46.01 -14.51
C ASP A 229 -45.36 47.15 -14.14
N ALA A 230 -45.03 47.93 -13.09
CA ALA A 230 -44.39 49.26 -13.25
C ALA A 230 -44.24 50.10 -11.94
N GLU A 231 -43.00 50.57 -11.71
CA GLU A 231 -42.53 51.84 -11.10
C GLU A 231 -43.25 52.60 -9.95
N ALA A 232 -42.49 52.76 -8.85
CA ALA A 232 -42.16 54.02 -8.12
C ALA A 232 -43.17 54.80 -7.22
N SER A 233 -42.88 54.82 -5.89
CA SER A 233 -42.60 55.96 -4.96
C SER A 233 -43.28 57.35 -5.11
N PRO A 234 -43.52 58.15 -4.01
CA PRO A 234 -42.61 58.29 -2.85
C PRO A 234 -43.15 58.68 -1.42
N ALA A 235 -42.29 58.45 -0.40
CA ALA A 235 -41.92 59.30 0.76
C ALA A 235 -42.82 59.66 2.00
N SER A 236 -42.14 59.63 3.17
CA SER A 236 -42.08 60.56 4.34
C SER A 236 -42.73 60.24 5.72
N ASP A 237 -42.09 60.83 6.75
CA ASP A 237 -42.43 61.02 8.20
C ASP A 237 -42.29 59.78 9.14
N GLU A 238 -41.42 59.73 10.18
CA GLU A 238 -41.28 60.48 11.48
C GLU A 238 -42.19 59.94 12.63
N ALA A 239 -41.81 59.82 13.92
CA ALA A 239 -40.54 60.03 14.68
C ALA A 239 -40.52 59.25 16.04
N ALA A 240 -39.50 59.45 16.91
CA ALA A 240 -39.23 58.73 18.18
C ALA A 240 -39.91 59.33 19.46
N PRO A 241 -39.66 58.77 20.68
CA PRO A 241 -38.70 59.42 21.62
C PRO A 241 -37.95 58.49 22.63
N ALA A 242 -37.09 59.08 23.48
CA ALA A 242 -36.46 58.50 24.70
C ALA A 242 -37.21 58.96 25.99
N GLU A 243 -36.77 58.91 27.27
CA GLU A 243 -35.47 58.72 27.98
C GLU A 243 -35.82 58.30 29.46
N GLU A 244 -35.02 58.17 30.55
CA GLU A 244 -33.66 58.57 31.00
C GLU A 244 -33.26 57.75 32.30
N ALA A 245 -32.12 58.06 32.93
CA ALA A 245 -31.76 57.86 34.36
C ALA A 245 -31.26 56.50 34.93
N ALA A 246 -30.30 56.59 35.87
CA ALA A 246 -29.63 55.50 36.61
C ALA A 246 -29.19 55.95 38.03
N ILE A 247 -28.67 55.04 38.88
CA ILE A 247 -27.74 55.27 40.03
C ILE A 247 -27.34 53.91 40.67
N ALA A 248 -26.19 53.84 41.38
CA ALA A 248 -25.63 52.62 42.00
C ALA A 248 -25.12 52.87 43.44
N ALA A 249 -24.89 51.81 44.25
CA ALA A 249 -23.76 51.64 45.20
C ALA A 249 -23.86 50.39 46.13
N GLU A 250 -22.78 49.59 46.18
CA GLU A 250 -22.01 49.01 47.33
C GLU A 250 -22.69 48.55 48.66
N GLY A 251 -22.14 47.51 49.33
CA GLY A 251 -22.24 47.46 50.83
C GLY A 251 -22.18 46.18 51.71
N ASP A 252 -21.44 45.10 51.39
CA ASP A 252 -20.69 44.19 52.33
C ASP A 252 -21.29 43.54 53.63
N THR A 253 -20.62 42.48 54.14
CA THR A 253 -20.69 41.80 55.48
C THR A 253 -21.78 40.75 55.78
N SER A 254 -21.69 40.09 56.96
CA SER A 254 -21.90 38.63 57.15
C SER A 254 -22.58 38.16 58.47
N GLU A 255 -23.10 36.91 58.47
CA GLU A 255 -23.49 36.05 59.64
C GLU A 255 -24.70 36.53 60.50
N SER A 256 -25.51 35.70 61.19
CA SER A 256 -25.66 34.23 61.39
C SER A 256 -27.13 33.86 61.77
N ASP A 257 -27.48 32.55 61.93
CA ASP A 257 -28.20 31.98 63.12
C ASP A 257 -29.06 30.69 62.92
N THR A 258 -28.80 29.65 63.76
CA THR A 258 -29.76 28.68 64.42
C THR A 258 -30.62 27.66 63.59
N SER A 259 -31.05 26.47 64.08
CA SER A 259 -30.73 25.63 65.27
C SER A 259 -31.46 24.24 65.27
N GLU A 260 -30.91 23.24 66.01
CA GLU A 260 -31.59 22.04 66.63
C GLU A 260 -32.20 20.92 65.73
N ALA A 261 -32.31 19.62 66.10
CA ALA A 261 -31.67 18.78 67.16
C ALA A 261 -32.01 17.25 66.98
N ASP A 262 -31.13 16.33 67.42
CA ASP A 262 -31.39 15.08 68.23
C ASP A 262 -30.17 14.09 68.28
N ALA A 263 -30.14 13.14 69.23
CA ALA A 263 -28.98 12.26 69.56
C ALA A 263 -29.43 10.95 70.31
N ALA A 264 -28.65 9.90 70.69
CA ALA A 264 -27.20 9.54 70.66
C ALA A 264 -27.01 7.98 70.87
N ALA A 265 -25.80 7.53 71.30
CA ALA A 265 -25.36 6.19 71.76
C ALA A 265 -24.97 5.15 70.67
N ASP A 266 -23.97 4.26 70.83
CA ASP A 266 -23.13 3.88 72.00
C ASP A 266 -21.74 3.30 71.55
N ALA A 267 -20.69 3.44 72.40
CA ALA A 267 -19.43 2.63 72.56
C ALA A 267 -18.59 2.09 71.34
N ASP A 268 -17.36 1.54 71.48
CA ASP A 268 -16.12 1.84 72.25
C ASP A 268 -14.96 0.93 71.72
N THR A 269 -13.69 1.39 71.77
CA THR A 269 -12.42 0.71 71.34
C THR A 269 -12.31 0.29 69.85
N GLY A 270 -11.12 0.24 69.21
CA GLY A 270 -9.76 0.68 69.59
C GLY A 270 -8.69 0.22 68.57
N GLU A 271 -7.49 0.82 68.60
CA GLU A 271 -6.21 0.37 67.95
C GLU A 271 -6.15 0.37 66.38
N ASP A 272 -5.08 0.84 65.69
CA ASP A 272 -3.96 1.72 66.10
C ASP A 272 -3.24 2.39 64.88
N ALA A 273 -2.26 3.27 65.17
CA ALA A 273 -1.24 4.01 64.38
C ALA A 273 -0.82 3.53 62.94
N ALA A 274 -0.22 4.34 62.05
CA ALA A 274 0.32 5.73 62.06
C ALA A 274 0.32 6.32 60.60
N ALA A 275 0.24 7.64 60.33
CA ALA A 275 1.34 8.64 60.17
C ALA A 275 2.61 8.13 59.45
N GLY A 276 3.30 8.85 58.55
CA GLY A 276 3.27 10.22 57.98
C GLY A 276 4.44 10.30 56.96
N ASP A 277 4.87 11.38 56.32
CA ASP A 277 4.49 12.80 56.12
C ASP A 277 5.35 13.33 54.94
N ASP A 278 5.19 14.60 54.55
CA ASP A 278 6.15 15.47 53.83
C ASP A 278 6.73 15.12 52.42
N ALA A 279 6.61 16.12 51.54
CA ALA A 279 7.47 16.38 50.36
C ALA A 279 8.56 17.45 50.78
N PRO A 280 9.35 18.13 49.91
CA PRO A 280 9.43 18.13 48.44
C PRO A 280 10.87 18.24 47.84
N GLU A 281 10.95 18.56 46.55
CA GLU A 281 11.97 19.39 45.84
C GLU A 281 13.49 19.05 45.80
N ALA A 282 13.94 18.79 44.57
CA ALA A 282 14.95 19.57 43.81
C ALA A 282 16.49 19.32 43.88
N ASP A 283 17.08 19.52 42.68
CA ASP A 283 18.41 20.03 42.29
C ASP A 283 19.76 19.26 42.48
N ASP A 284 20.37 19.04 41.30
CA ASP A 284 21.77 19.23 40.88
C ASP A 284 22.99 18.37 41.34
N ALA A 285 23.61 17.77 40.32
CA ALA A 285 25.04 17.86 39.94
C ALA A 285 26.18 17.21 40.78
N ALA A 286 26.63 16.07 40.23
CA ALA A 286 28.02 15.86 39.75
C ALA A 286 29.20 15.46 40.69
N ALA A 287 29.75 14.28 40.36
CA ALA A 287 31.16 13.96 40.11
C ALA A 287 32.08 13.37 41.22
N ALA A 288 32.66 12.20 40.85
CA ALA A 288 33.98 11.66 41.19
C ALA A 288 34.27 11.19 42.64
N ALA A 289 35.09 10.14 42.86
CA ALA A 289 35.54 9.04 42.00
C ALA A 289 36.29 8.00 42.85
N GLU A 290 36.28 6.72 42.48
CA GLU A 290 37.43 5.82 42.70
C GLU A 290 37.39 4.61 41.76
N ALA A 291 38.56 4.16 41.31
CA ALA A 291 38.79 2.97 40.48
C ALA A 291 40.21 2.46 40.76
N PRO A 292 40.48 1.16 40.52
CA PRO A 292 41.33 0.86 39.36
C PRO A 292 40.85 -0.36 38.55
N ALA A 293 41.59 -0.70 37.49
CA ALA A 293 41.34 -1.83 36.59
C ALA A 293 42.63 -2.65 36.38
N ASP A 294 42.44 -3.92 35.99
CA ASP A 294 43.27 -4.81 35.14
C ASP A 294 42.35 -6.04 34.88
N GLU A 295 42.13 -6.57 33.67
CA GLU A 295 43.05 -7.15 32.66
C GLU A 295 43.71 -8.48 33.06
N GLY A 296 43.49 -9.53 32.26
CA GLY A 296 44.36 -10.73 32.17
C GLY A 296 43.76 -12.10 32.51
N ASP A 297 43.03 -12.72 31.57
CA ASP A 297 42.76 -14.17 31.57
C ASP A 297 43.79 -14.92 30.68
N ALA A 298 44.58 -15.84 31.26
CA ALA A 298 45.35 -16.87 30.52
C ALA A 298 45.97 -17.95 31.44
N GLU A 299 45.75 -19.24 31.10
CA GLU A 299 46.66 -20.41 31.31
C GLU A 299 47.07 -20.82 32.76
N ALA A 300 47.57 -22.02 33.12
CA ALA A 300 47.62 -23.41 32.60
C ALA A 300 48.30 -24.29 33.71
N ASP A 301 48.17 -25.61 33.91
CA ASP A 301 47.38 -26.74 33.34
C ASP A 301 46.88 -27.62 34.55
N THR A 302 46.64 -28.94 34.65
CA THR A 302 46.99 -30.23 33.97
C THR A 302 45.90 -31.28 34.32
N ALA A 303 45.30 -32.06 33.40
CA ALA A 303 45.78 -33.26 32.64
C ALA A 303 45.57 -34.60 33.41
N GLU A 304 45.26 -35.79 32.85
CA GLU A 304 44.81 -36.33 31.53
C GLU A 304 43.56 -37.25 31.79
N ASP A 305 42.77 -37.93 30.93
CA ASP A 305 42.67 -38.37 29.50
C ASP A 305 41.14 -38.34 29.11
N SER A 306 40.57 -38.45 27.88
CA SER A 306 40.85 -39.09 26.56
C SER A 306 40.33 -40.56 26.39
N GLU A 307 39.69 -41.03 25.29
CA GLU A 307 39.00 -40.35 24.15
C GLU A 307 38.10 -41.32 23.28
N ALA A 308 36.96 -40.81 22.75
CA ALA A 308 36.31 -41.08 21.41
C ALA A 308 36.00 -42.54 20.91
N PRO A 309 35.39 -42.79 19.71
CA PRO A 309 34.84 -41.90 18.66
C PRO A 309 33.43 -42.31 18.07
N GLU A 310 33.14 -41.79 16.85
CA GLU A 310 32.04 -42.08 15.89
C GLU A 310 30.73 -41.24 15.97
N ALA A 311 29.99 -41.00 14.87
CA ALA A 311 30.32 -40.67 13.46
C ALA A 311 29.00 -40.28 12.73
N THR A 312 29.03 -39.38 11.74
CA THR A 312 27.86 -39.03 10.92
C THR A 312 28.21 -38.86 9.45
N ASP A 313 27.36 -39.40 8.56
CA ASP A 313 27.47 -39.23 7.11
C ASP A 313 27.18 -37.79 6.64
N GLU A 314 27.86 -37.35 5.59
CA GLU A 314 27.26 -37.25 4.24
C GLU A 314 28.37 -36.94 3.19
N ALA A 315 28.18 -37.41 1.95
CA ALA A 315 29.20 -37.31 0.89
C ALA A 315 28.58 -36.96 -0.48
N THR A 316 29.23 -36.04 -1.20
CA THR A 316 28.72 -35.49 -2.47
C THR A 316 29.43 -36.07 -3.71
N ASP A 317 28.61 -36.67 -4.59
CA ASP A 317 28.65 -36.52 -6.06
C ASP A 317 29.82 -37.14 -6.88
N ALA A 318 29.60 -37.18 -8.20
CA ALA A 318 30.48 -37.50 -9.34
C ALA A 318 30.83 -38.99 -9.64
N ALA A 319 30.26 -39.50 -10.73
CA ALA A 319 30.77 -40.63 -11.53
C ALA A 319 31.75 -40.13 -12.63
N PRO A 320 32.52 -41.00 -13.35
CA PRO A 320 31.95 -41.62 -14.56
C PRO A 320 32.49 -43.00 -15.03
N GLU A 321 31.61 -43.74 -15.70
CA GLU A 321 31.80 -44.65 -16.87
C GLU A 321 32.75 -45.89 -16.87
N ALA A 322 32.32 -46.88 -17.68
CA ALA A 322 32.97 -48.12 -18.15
C ALA A 322 33.23 -49.24 -17.10
N GLY A 323 33.01 -50.53 -17.41
CA GLY A 323 32.47 -51.13 -18.65
C GLY A 323 32.43 -52.67 -18.60
N ASP A 324 31.87 -53.29 -19.64
CA ASP A 324 31.83 -54.74 -19.96
C ASP A 324 31.15 -55.73 -18.97
N ALA A 325 29.98 -56.21 -19.40
CA ALA A 325 29.44 -57.55 -19.11
C ALA A 325 30.17 -58.61 -20.01
N PRO A 326 29.91 -59.95 -20.00
CA PRO A 326 28.65 -60.63 -19.62
C PRO A 326 28.78 -62.04 -18.97
N GLU A 327 27.63 -62.74 -18.85
CA GLU A 327 27.36 -64.20 -19.07
C GLU A 327 28.37 -65.31 -18.60
N ALA A 328 27.94 -66.51 -18.15
CA ALA A 328 26.63 -67.11 -17.84
C ALA A 328 26.81 -68.53 -17.22
N ALA A 329 25.70 -69.25 -17.05
CA ALA A 329 25.57 -70.73 -17.06
C ALA A 329 25.84 -71.56 -15.77
N GLU A 330 24.75 -71.86 -15.07
CA GLU A 330 24.21 -73.22 -14.81
C GLU A 330 24.73 -74.42 -15.67
N PRO A 331 24.45 -75.71 -15.33
CA PRO A 331 24.16 -76.34 -14.03
C PRO A 331 24.79 -77.79 -13.90
N LEU A 332 24.24 -78.61 -12.98
CA LEU A 332 24.21 -80.10 -12.96
C LEU A 332 25.41 -80.93 -12.42
N ALA A 333 25.27 -81.32 -11.15
CA ALA A 333 25.30 -82.69 -10.59
C ALA A 333 26.00 -83.87 -11.32
N ALA A 334 26.76 -84.68 -10.54
CA ALA A 334 26.55 -86.14 -10.43
C ALA A 334 27.28 -86.82 -9.24
N SER A 335 26.60 -87.80 -8.63
CA SER A 335 27.09 -89.05 -7.99
C SER A 335 28.44 -89.14 -7.22
N ALA A 336 28.32 -89.38 -5.91
CA ALA A 336 28.69 -90.62 -5.18
C ALA A 336 30.11 -91.24 -5.24
N ASP A 337 30.43 -91.97 -4.15
CA ASP A 337 31.61 -92.81 -3.89
C ASP A 337 32.99 -92.14 -3.98
N GLU A 338 33.53 -91.74 -2.83
CA GLU A 338 34.64 -92.48 -2.20
C GLU A 338 34.81 -92.08 -0.73
N ALA A 339 35.44 -92.94 0.08
CA ALA A 339 35.77 -92.66 1.47
C ALA A 339 37.28 -92.81 1.73
N PRO A 340 38.04 -91.70 1.77
CA PRO A 340 39.26 -91.57 2.55
C PRO A 340 38.88 -91.11 3.98
N ALA A 341 39.24 -91.84 5.03
CA ALA A 341 40.57 -91.94 5.63
C ALA A 341 40.75 -90.91 6.75
N GLU A 342 41.31 -91.38 7.87
CA GLU A 342 41.54 -90.59 9.08
C GLU A 342 42.70 -89.61 8.83
N ASP A 343 42.42 -88.30 8.84
CA ASP A 343 43.46 -87.26 8.78
C ASP A 343 43.79 -86.78 10.20
N GLU A 344 45.08 -86.66 10.53
CA GLU A 344 45.55 -86.55 11.91
C GLU A 344 45.33 -85.15 12.51
N ALA A 345 44.18 -84.94 13.16
CA ALA A 345 43.96 -83.79 14.04
C ALA A 345 45.01 -83.77 15.18
N PRO A 346 45.56 -82.58 15.54
CA PRO A 346 46.68 -82.48 16.47
C PRO A 346 46.30 -82.97 17.88
N ALA A 347 47.24 -83.65 18.54
CA ALA A 347 47.03 -84.24 19.85
C ALA A 347 46.84 -83.17 20.96
N VAL A 348 45.58 -82.87 21.28
CA VAL A 348 45.19 -82.05 22.44
C VAL A 348 45.53 -82.82 23.74
N ASP A 349 46.15 -82.17 24.73
CA ASP A 349 46.45 -82.82 26.01
C ASP A 349 45.14 -83.12 26.76
N PRO A 350 44.85 -84.40 27.10
CA PRO A 350 43.64 -84.77 27.83
C PRO A 350 43.55 -84.18 29.25
N ARG A 351 44.57 -83.44 29.73
CA ARG A 351 44.58 -82.75 31.02
C ARG A 351 44.15 -81.29 30.98
N THR A 352 43.97 -80.70 29.80
CA THR A 352 43.51 -79.30 29.64
C THR A 352 42.06 -79.18 29.17
N LEU A 353 41.36 -80.29 29.04
CA LEU A 353 39.94 -80.33 28.71
C LEU A 353 39.07 -80.23 29.99
N PRO A 354 37.88 -79.62 29.93
CA PRO A 354 36.90 -79.63 31.02
C PRO A 354 36.29 -81.03 31.23
N LEU A 355 35.56 -81.24 32.34
CA LEU A 355 35.10 -82.57 32.76
C LEU A 355 34.17 -83.23 31.72
N ALA A 356 33.38 -82.42 31.01
CA ALA A 356 32.49 -82.84 29.94
C ALA A 356 33.16 -83.52 28.72
N ALA A 357 34.49 -83.52 28.60
CA ALA A 357 35.18 -83.90 27.36
C ALA A 357 35.57 -85.39 27.25
N LEU A 358 35.73 -86.12 28.37
CA LEU A 358 36.29 -87.49 28.35
C LEU A 358 35.52 -88.46 29.25
N PRO A 359 35.47 -89.77 28.90
CA PRO A 359 34.80 -90.78 29.71
C PRO A 359 35.64 -91.12 30.96
N GLU A 360 35.25 -90.57 32.10
CA GLU A 360 35.74 -90.94 33.44
C GLU A 360 35.70 -92.47 33.64
N PRO A 361 36.86 -93.15 33.81
CA PRO A 361 36.97 -94.61 33.81
C PRO A 361 36.51 -95.24 35.13
N GLY A 362 35.21 -95.14 35.41
CA GLY A 362 34.57 -95.74 36.58
C GLY A 362 33.09 -95.38 36.78
N LEU A 363 32.60 -94.30 36.16
CA LEU A 363 31.24 -93.79 36.38
C LEU A 363 30.17 -94.47 35.49
N SER A 364 29.01 -94.77 36.08
CA SER A 364 27.83 -95.18 35.33
C SER A 364 27.26 -94.03 34.50
N GLY A 365 26.46 -94.34 33.46
CA GLY A 365 25.84 -93.30 32.62
C GLY A 365 24.93 -92.34 33.38
N ALA A 366 24.31 -92.77 34.48
CA ALA A 366 23.48 -91.90 35.32
C ALA A 366 24.34 -90.91 36.13
N GLU A 367 25.49 -91.34 36.63
CA GLU A 367 26.44 -90.47 37.35
C GLU A 367 27.11 -89.48 36.41
N ARG A 368 27.41 -89.90 35.16
CA ARG A 368 27.94 -88.99 34.12
C ARG A 368 26.93 -87.95 33.67
N MET A 369 25.67 -88.34 33.41
CA MET A 369 24.59 -87.38 33.16
C MET A 369 24.42 -86.37 34.30
N ALA A 370 24.50 -86.81 35.56
CA ALA A 370 24.37 -85.92 36.73
C ALA A 370 25.57 -84.97 36.88
N ALA A 371 26.79 -85.42 36.59
CA ALA A 371 27.99 -84.56 36.58
C ALA A 371 27.90 -83.51 35.45
N LEU A 372 27.52 -83.93 34.24
CA LEU A 372 27.33 -83.06 33.08
C LEU A 372 26.26 -81.99 33.37
N GLN A 373 25.11 -82.38 33.94
CA GLN A 373 24.06 -81.46 34.38
C GLN A 373 24.56 -80.41 35.38
N ALA A 374 25.43 -80.79 36.32
CA ALA A 374 25.97 -79.85 37.32
C ALA A 374 26.98 -78.86 36.70
N GLU A 375 27.85 -79.34 35.80
CA GLU A 375 28.80 -78.52 35.05
C GLU A 375 28.08 -77.51 34.15
N MET A 376 27.07 -77.97 33.40
CA MET A 376 26.20 -77.14 32.58
C MET A 376 25.43 -76.10 33.39
N ALA A 377 24.83 -76.48 34.53
CA ALA A 377 24.10 -75.55 35.38
C ALA A 377 25.03 -74.43 35.93
N ALA A 378 26.27 -74.77 36.28
CA ALA A 378 27.27 -73.79 36.71
C ALA A 378 27.66 -72.83 35.58
N LEU A 379 27.87 -73.33 34.36
CA LEU A 379 28.21 -72.53 33.19
C LEU A 379 27.04 -71.64 32.71
N SER A 380 25.83 -72.20 32.63
CA SER A 380 24.61 -71.48 32.25
C SER A 380 24.17 -70.40 33.26
N GLY A 381 24.62 -70.51 34.51
CA GLY A 381 24.44 -69.52 35.57
C GLY A 381 25.65 -68.61 35.82
N SER A 382 26.70 -68.69 34.98
CA SER A 382 27.84 -67.77 35.05
C SER A 382 27.48 -66.39 34.47
N GLY A 383 28.20 -65.35 34.92
CA GLY A 383 27.96 -63.96 34.51
C GLY A 383 28.58 -63.57 33.16
N ASP A 384 29.32 -64.46 32.52
CA ASP A 384 29.99 -64.24 31.22
C ASP A 384 29.65 -65.42 30.28
N PRO A 385 28.64 -65.27 29.40
CA PRO A 385 28.22 -66.34 28.50
C PRO A 385 29.25 -66.60 27.40
N ALA A 386 30.07 -65.61 27.02
CA ALA A 386 31.10 -65.77 25.99
C ALA A 386 32.28 -66.62 26.53
N ALA A 387 32.73 -66.37 27.76
CA ALA A 387 33.74 -67.20 28.41
C ALA A 387 33.22 -68.62 28.70
N ALA A 388 31.93 -68.80 29.03
CA ALA A 388 31.32 -70.11 29.21
C ALA A 388 31.17 -70.88 27.87
N LEU A 389 30.80 -70.18 26.79
CA LEU A 389 30.77 -70.74 25.43
C LEU A 389 32.17 -71.21 24.99
N ALA A 390 33.19 -70.39 25.22
CA ALA A 390 34.59 -70.72 24.90
C ALA A 390 35.09 -71.95 25.67
N GLN A 391 34.68 -72.13 26.93
CA GLN A 391 35.00 -73.33 27.72
C GLN A 391 34.33 -74.60 27.15
N LEU A 392 33.13 -74.50 26.57
CA LEU A 392 32.43 -75.64 25.98
C LEU A 392 32.81 -75.93 24.52
N GLN A 393 33.45 -75.00 23.80
CA GLN A 393 33.87 -75.14 22.39
C GLN A 393 34.57 -76.48 22.12
N ALA A 394 35.64 -76.79 22.87
CA ALA A 394 36.38 -78.05 22.71
C ALA A 394 35.57 -79.31 23.07
N SER A 395 34.55 -79.18 23.93
CA SER A 395 33.63 -80.28 24.23
C SER A 395 32.61 -80.51 23.12
N PHE A 396 32.15 -79.44 22.46
CA PHE A 396 31.21 -79.45 21.34
C PHE A 396 31.86 -79.94 20.02
N GLU A 397 33.16 -79.69 19.83
CA GLU A 397 33.94 -80.20 18.69
C GLU A 397 34.34 -81.67 18.83
N ALA A 398 34.33 -82.23 20.04
CA ALA A 398 34.70 -83.63 20.29
C ALA A 398 33.75 -84.63 19.58
N PRO A 399 34.25 -85.76 19.03
CA PRO A 399 33.43 -86.68 18.23
C PRO A 399 32.18 -87.21 18.95
N ARG A 400 31.01 -87.14 18.29
CA ARG A 400 29.70 -87.55 18.84
C ARG A 400 29.71 -88.95 19.48
N ALA A 401 30.53 -89.87 18.99
CA ALA A 401 30.65 -91.25 19.48
C ALA A 401 31.27 -91.41 20.88
N VAL A 402 31.86 -90.35 21.47
CA VAL A 402 32.47 -90.39 22.81
C VAL A 402 31.44 -90.44 23.94
N ARG A 403 30.21 -89.97 23.70
CA ARG A 403 29.16 -89.81 24.72
C ARG A 403 27.84 -90.51 24.32
N GLN A 404 26.96 -90.72 25.30
CA GLN A 404 25.61 -91.23 25.07
C GLN A 404 24.70 -90.17 24.41
N LEU A 405 23.59 -90.62 23.82
CA LEU A 405 22.66 -89.74 23.09
C LEU A 405 22.18 -88.54 23.93
N GLY A 406 21.73 -88.79 25.16
CA GLY A 406 21.30 -87.74 26.09
C GLY A 406 22.43 -86.82 26.58
N GLU A 407 23.67 -87.32 26.67
CA GLU A 407 24.85 -86.52 27.03
C GLU A 407 25.18 -85.54 25.90
N ASN A 408 25.15 -85.99 24.65
CA ASN A 408 25.37 -85.13 23.47
C ASN A 408 24.22 -84.13 23.25
N LEU A 409 22.96 -84.58 23.34
CA LEU A 409 21.78 -83.73 23.13
C LEU A 409 21.77 -82.54 24.10
N MET A 410 22.04 -82.80 25.38
CA MET A 410 22.11 -81.77 26.42
C MET A 410 23.30 -80.81 26.19
N LEU A 411 24.45 -81.32 25.72
CA LEU A 411 25.60 -80.48 25.36
C LEU A 411 25.27 -79.51 24.23
N CYS A 412 24.63 -79.99 23.16
CA CYS A 412 24.23 -79.15 22.04
C CYS A 412 23.21 -78.08 22.45
N ILE A 413 22.19 -78.42 23.25
CA ILE A 413 21.22 -77.44 23.79
C ILE A 413 21.91 -76.37 24.65
N THR A 414 22.71 -76.78 25.64
CA THR A 414 23.32 -75.81 26.58
C THR A 414 24.36 -74.91 25.90
N TYR A 415 25.11 -75.43 24.92
CA TYR A 415 25.99 -74.64 24.07
C TYR A 415 25.21 -73.65 23.20
N ALA A 416 24.07 -74.05 22.61
CA ALA A 416 23.20 -73.14 21.87
C ALA A 416 22.63 -72.03 22.76
N GLN A 417 22.12 -72.36 23.95
CA GLN A 417 21.60 -71.39 24.93
C GLN A 417 22.68 -70.39 25.37
N LEU A 418 23.95 -70.83 25.50
CA LEU A 418 25.08 -69.94 25.78
C LEU A 418 25.50 -69.12 24.56
N ALA A 419 25.42 -69.66 23.36
CA ALA A 419 25.68 -68.93 22.12
C ALA A 419 24.65 -67.81 21.90
N LEU A 420 23.36 -68.09 22.12
CA LEU A 420 22.29 -67.08 22.08
C LEU A 420 22.49 -65.98 23.16
N LYS A 421 22.92 -66.34 24.38
CA LYS A 421 23.28 -65.37 25.43
C LYS A 421 24.54 -64.55 25.10
N ALA A 422 25.38 -65.02 24.19
CA ALA A 422 26.61 -64.36 23.74
C ALA A 422 26.47 -63.73 22.34
N ASP A 423 25.24 -63.60 21.83
CA ASP A 423 24.86 -63.10 20.49
C ASP A 423 25.55 -63.81 19.30
N ALA A 424 26.06 -65.02 19.53
CA ALA A 424 26.79 -65.82 18.54
C ALA A 424 25.83 -66.70 17.72
N GLN A 425 24.96 -66.07 16.92
CA GLN A 425 23.83 -66.73 16.25
C GLN A 425 24.22 -67.92 15.36
N ASP A 426 25.32 -67.83 14.59
CA ASP A 426 25.79 -68.96 13.76
C ASP A 426 26.14 -70.19 14.59
N LYS A 427 26.78 -69.99 15.75
CA LYS A 427 27.14 -71.06 16.68
C LYS A 427 25.91 -71.67 17.35
N ALA A 428 24.88 -70.85 17.62
CA ALA A 428 23.59 -71.34 18.10
C ALA A 428 22.87 -72.17 17.03
N ARG A 429 22.89 -71.72 15.76
CA ARG A 429 22.29 -72.41 14.61
C ARG A 429 22.92 -73.77 14.40
N GLU A 430 24.26 -73.84 14.33
CA GLU A 430 24.98 -75.10 14.18
C GLU A 430 24.67 -76.06 15.35
N ALA A 431 24.67 -75.55 16.58
CA ALA A 431 24.43 -76.39 17.75
C ALA A 431 22.99 -76.93 17.83
N LEU A 432 21.99 -76.13 17.44
CA LEU A 432 20.60 -76.56 17.39
C LEU A 432 20.33 -77.51 16.22
N GLU A 433 20.99 -77.33 15.07
CA GLU A 433 20.98 -78.28 13.95
C GLU A 433 21.57 -79.63 14.36
N ARG A 434 22.76 -79.62 14.99
CA ARG A 434 23.38 -80.83 15.57
C ARG A 434 22.54 -81.47 16.69
N ALA A 435 21.69 -80.70 17.40
CA ALA A 435 20.75 -81.23 18.38
C ALA A 435 19.52 -81.87 17.72
N PHE A 436 19.01 -81.25 16.65
CA PHE A 436 17.87 -81.73 15.86
C PHE A 436 18.21 -83.03 15.11
N ASP A 437 19.43 -83.16 14.60
CA ASP A 437 20.03 -84.43 14.13
C ASP A 437 19.88 -85.59 15.14
N LEU A 438 20.07 -85.29 16.43
CA LEU A 438 20.18 -86.29 17.50
C LEU A 438 18.81 -86.73 18.03
N ASP A 439 17.88 -85.79 18.23
CA ASP A 439 16.47 -86.10 18.45
C ASP A 439 15.54 -85.05 17.80
N PRO A 440 15.01 -85.33 16.59
CA PRO A 440 13.99 -84.49 15.93
C PRO A 440 12.65 -84.36 16.69
N ARG A 441 12.55 -84.94 17.90
CA ARG A 441 11.37 -84.89 18.77
C ARG A 441 11.63 -84.26 20.12
N ASP A 442 12.84 -83.80 20.46
CA ASP A 442 13.03 -83.12 21.74
C ASP A 442 12.30 -81.77 21.76
N ARG A 443 11.59 -81.49 22.87
CA ARG A 443 10.74 -80.29 22.99
C ARG A 443 11.58 -79.01 23.02
N VAL A 444 12.75 -79.03 23.68
CA VAL A 444 13.60 -77.86 23.85
C VAL A 444 14.26 -77.52 22.52
N VAL A 445 14.86 -78.52 21.85
CA VAL A 445 15.43 -78.36 20.51
C VAL A 445 14.40 -77.82 19.52
N LEU A 446 13.23 -78.45 19.44
CA LEU A 446 12.16 -78.02 18.52
C LEU A 446 11.63 -76.60 18.81
N THR A 447 11.73 -76.13 20.06
CA THR A 447 11.32 -74.76 20.43
C THR A 447 12.41 -73.75 20.11
N GLU A 448 13.65 -73.98 20.55
CA GLU A 448 14.78 -73.06 20.38
C GLU A 448 15.25 -72.98 18.92
N TYR A 449 15.25 -74.09 18.18
CA TYR A 449 15.59 -74.12 16.76
C TYR A 449 14.48 -73.52 15.90
N GLY A 450 13.22 -73.83 16.23
CA GLY A 450 12.04 -73.20 15.63
C GLY A 450 11.91 -71.70 15.98
N GLU A 451 12.67 -71.23 16.97
CA GLU A 451 12.83 -69.81 17.31
C GLU A 451 13.90 -69.14 16.48
N LEU A 452 15.11 -69.68 16.46
CA LEU A 452 16.23 -69.10 15.72
C LEU A 452 15.99 -69.09 14.20
N LEU A 453 15.41 -70.16 13.65
CA LEU A 453 15.03 -70.21 12.23
C LEU A 453 13.85 -69.29 11.87
N GLY A 454 13.10 -68.79 12.86
CA GLY A 454 12.01 -67.83 12.69
C GLY A 454 12.43 -66.36 12.86
N GLN A 455 13.73 -66.07 12.85
CA GLN A 455 14.29 -64.72 12.85
C GLN A 455 14.68 -64.31 11.42
N ALA A 456 14.84 -63.00 11.18
CA ALA A 456 15.24 -62.49 9.87
C ALA A 456 16.61 -63.05 9.45
N GLY A 457 16.69 -63.69 8.27
CA GLY A 457 17.88 -64.44 7.82
C GLY A 457 17.90 -65.94 8.21
N GLY A 458 16.85 -66.43 8.88
CA GLY A 458 16.59 -67.85 9.07
C GLY A 458 16.22 -68.58 7.77
N ASP A 459 16.02 -69.90 7.87
CA ASP A 459 15.39 -70.69 6.80
C ASP A 459 13.89 -70.86 7.14
N PRO A 460 12.97 -70.20 6.41
CA PRO A 460 11.55 -70.21 6.77
C PRO A 460 10.86 -71.54 6.46
N GLU A 461 11.33 -72.31 5.47
CA GLU A 461 10.76 -73.63 5.20
C GLU A 461 11.16 -74.61 6.32
N LEU A 462 12.44 -74.63 6.70
CA LEU A 462 12.93 -75.43 7.81
C LEU A 462 12.29 -74.98 9.14
N SER A 463 12.13 -73.67 9.35
CA SER A 463 11.39 -73.11 10.50
C SER A 463 9.97 -73.65 10.58
N MET A 464 9.23 -73.63 9.47
CA MET A 464 7.89 -74.20 9.38
C MET A 464 7.89 -75.71 9.66
N GLN A 465 8.85 -76.47 9.11
CA GLN A 465 8.96 -77.91 9.34
C GLN A 465 9.23 -78.24 10.83
N VAL A 466 10.15 -77.52 11.47
CA VAL A 466 10.50 -77.66 12.90
C VAL A 466 9.31 -77.29 13.80
N ASN A 467 8.69 -76.13 13.59
CA ASN A 467 7.49 -75.72 14.33
C ASN A 467 6.31 -76.69 14.12
N ARG A 468 6.17 -77.30 12.93
CA ARG A 468 5.16 -78.34 12.66
C ARG A 468 5.44 -79.66 13.39
N ASN A 469 6.71 -80.06 13.54
CA ASN A 469 7.09 -81.22 14.35
C ASN A 469 6.82 -80.98 15.84
N LEU A 470 7.04 -79.75 16.33
CA LEU A 470 6.67 -79.34 17.69
C LEU A 470 5.16 -79.50 17.94
N LEU A 471 4.31 -79.09 17.00
CA LEU A 471 2.86 -79.34 17.08
C LEU A 471 2.50 -80.83 16.97
N LEU A 472 3.21 -81.62 16.16
CA LEU A 472 2.91 -83.04 15.98
C LEU A 472 3.21 -83.88 17.25
N HIS A 473 4.28 -83.55 17.96
CA HIS A 473 4.75 -84.32 19.11
C HIS A 473 4.39 -83.72 20.47
N HIS A 474 4.28 -82.39 20.59
CA HIS A 474 4.17 -81.68 21.88
C HIS A 474 2.99 -80.73 22.03
N ARG A 475 2.04 -80.63 21.07
CA ARG A 475 0.89 -79.69 21.16
C ARG A 475 0.15 -79.70 22.51
N ASN A 476 0.03 -80.85 23.17
CA ASN A 476 -0.68 -80.98 24.45
C ASN A 476 0.18 -80.63 25.69
N THR A 477 1.47 -80.31 25.51
CA THR A 477 2.39 -79.87 26.58
C THR A 477 2.78 -78.40 26.48
N LEU A 478 2.44 -77.73 25.37
CA LEU A 478 2.57 -76.28 25.19
C LEU A 478 1.48 -75.53 25.96
N SER A 479 1.84 -74.38 26.55
CA SER A 479 0.87 -73.39 27.03
C SER A 479 0.13 -72.70 25.88
N ALA A 480 -0.96 -71.99 26.19
CA ALA A 480 -1.71 -71.18 25.24
C ALA A 480 -0.84 -70.17 24.47
N ALA A 481 0.09 -69.51 25.15
CA ALA A 481 0.99 -68.51 24.55
C ALA A 481 2.09 -69.15 23.68
N GLU A 482 2.68 -70.27 24.10
CA GLU A 482 3.60 -71.07 23.27
C GLU A 482 2.87 -71.58 22.01
N LEU A 483 1.66 -72.13 22.17
CA LEU A 483 0.87 -72.67 21.06
C LEU A 483 0.49 -71.58 20.03
N GLY A 484 0.06 -70.40 20.49
CA GLY A 484 -0.19 -69.25 19.61
C GLY A 484 1.07 -68.80 18.86
N THR A 485 2.18 -68.69 19.59
CA THR A 485 3.50 -68.32 19.04
C THR A 485 3.96 -69.29 17.95
N VAL A 486 3.81 -70.60 18.15
CA VAL A 486 4.18 -71.63 17.16
C VAL A 486 3.28 -71.58 15.92
N TYR A 487 1.96 -71.35 16.09
CA TYR A 487 1.06 -71.13 14.95
C TYR A 487 1.42 -69.86 14.16
N ARG A 488 1.78 -68.76 14.85
CA ARG A 488 2.21 -67.51 14.20
C ARG A 488 3.48 -67.70 13.36
N ARG A 489 4.50 -68.41 13.86
CA ARG A 489 5.72 -68.73 13.08
C ARG A 489 5.43 -69.55 11.82
N ILE A 490 4.52 -70.52 11.91
CA ILE A 490 4.06 -71.30 10.73
C ILE A 490 3.28 -70.39 9.76
N GLY A 491 2.50 -69.43 10.26
CA GLY A 491 1.83 -68.43 9.44
C GLY A 491 2.80 -67.55 8.65
N GLN A 492 3.85 -67.04 9.31
CA GLN A 492 4.90 -66.24 8.68
C GLN A 492 5.61 -67.03 7.56
N GLY A 493 5.97 -68.29 7.80
CA GLY A 493 6.56 -69.15 6.77
C GLY A 493 5.65 -69.38 5.55
N TYR A 494 4.33 -69.38 5.73
CA TYR A 494 3.39 -69.40 4.59
C TYR A 494 3.23 -68.02 3.91
N GLN A 495 3.28 -66.92 4.68
CA GLN A 495 3.21 -65.54 4.17
C GLN A 495 4.42 -65.24 3.26
N GLU A 496 5.63 -65.65 3.67
CA GLU A 496 6.87 -65.55 2.88
C GLU A 496 6.85 -66.44 1.63
N GLN A 497 6.16 -67.59 1.67
CA GLN A 497 5.91 -68.44 0.50
C GLN A 497 4.77 -67.92 -0.42
N GLY A 498 4.10 -66.82 -0.04
CA GLY A 498 2.95 -66.27 -0.77
C GLY A 498 1.64 -67.05 -0.62
N ASP A 499 1.59 -68.08 0.25
CA ASP A 499 0.43 -68.93 0.50
C ASP A 499 -0.50 -68.27 1.54
N GLN A 500 -1.09 -67.13 1.15
CA GLN A 500 -1.87 -66.26 2.03
C GLN A 500 -3.04 -66.98 2.74
N ASP A 501 -3.69 -67.94 2.07
CA ASP A 501 -4.78 -68.73 2.65
C ASP A 501 -4.31 -69.58 3.85
N ARG A 502 -3.12 -70.17 3.75
CA ARG A 502 -2.54 -70.93 4.86
C ARG A 502 -1.91 -70.03 5.92
N ALA A 503 -1.35 -68.88 5.53
CA ALA A 503 -0.89 -67.86 6.46
C ALA A 503 -2.05 -67.41 7.36
N ARG A 504 -3.16 -66.95 6.77
CA ARG A 504 -4.42 -66.60 7.45
C ARG A 504 -4.92 -67.72 8.36
N THR A 505 -5.04 -68.94 7.84
CA THR A 505 -5.48 -70.11 8.63
C THR A 505 -4.58 -70.38 9.85
N CYS A 506 -3.29 -70.05 9.78
CA CYS A 506 -2.36 -70.21 10.90
C CYS A 506 -2.41 -69.03 11.87
N PHE A 507 -2.57 -67.79 11.41
CA PHE A 507 -2.76 -66.63 12.30
C PHE A 507 -4.11 -66.67 13.04
N GLU A 508 -5.19 -67.08 12.37
CA GLU A 508 -6.48 -67.35 13.03
C GLU A 508 -6.33 -68.37 14.17
N ARG A 509 -5.59 -69.47 13.94
CA ARG A 509 -5.27 -70.47 14.98
C ARG A 509 -4.32 -69.97 16.07
N ALA A 510 -3.46 -69.00 15.75
CA ALA A 510 -2.63 -68.35 16.75
C ALA A 510 -3.50 -67.55 17.74
N LEU A 511 -4.55 -66.89 17.23
CA LEU A 511 -5.52 -66.12 18.01
C LEU A 511 -6.54 -67.02 18.73
N ASP A 512 -6.95 -68.15 18.16
CA ASP A 512 -7.73 -69.18 18.86
C ASP A 512 -7.00 -69.70 20.12
N ALA A 513 -5.66 -69.80 20.05
CA ALA A 513 -4.81 -70.23 21.15
C ALA A 513 -4.50 -69.09 22.13
N ASN A 514 -4.18 -67.90 21.62
CA ASN A 514 -3.89 -66.70 22.41
C ASN A 514 -4.49 -65.46 21.72
N ALA A 515 -5.72 -65.11 22.10
CA ALA A 515 -6.43 -63.96 21.54
C ALA A 515 -5.69 -62.61 21.75
N GLY A 516 -4.75 -62.54 22.70
CA GLY A 516 -3.93 -61.36 22.97
C GLY A 516 -2.56 -61.34 22.27
N ASP A 517 -2.26 -62.24 21.32
CA ASP A 517 -1.06 -62.09 20.49
C ASP A 517 -1.25 -60.99 19.46
N ARG A 518 -0.92 -59.75 19.84
CA ARG A 518 -0.98 -58.59 18.95
C ARG A 518 -0.16 -58.80 17.67
N LYS A 519 0.99 -59.47 17.71
CA LYS A 519 1.78 -59.75 16.50
C LYS A 519 1.04 -60.69 15.55
N ALA A 520 0.19 -61.59 16.06
CA ALA A 520 -0.67 -62.42 15.21
C ALA A 520 -1.85 -61.62 14.62
N LEU A 521 -2.34 -60.56 15.30
CA LEU A 521 -3.32 -59.63 14.71
C LEU A 521 -2.68 -58.74 13.63
N ASP A 522 -1.50 -58.17 13.89
CA ASP A 522 -0.80 -57.30 12.95
C ASP A 522 -0.47 -58.07 11.64
N LEU A 523 0.09 -59.28 11.73
CA LEU A 523 0.39 -60.14 10.56
C LEU A 523 -0.88 -60.67 9.85
N LEU A 524 -1.96 -60.93 10.59
CA LEU A 524 -3.25 -61.29 10.00
C LEU A 524 -3.84 -60.11 9.22
N LEU A 525 -3.68 -58.88 9.71
CA LEU A 525 -4.13 -57.67 9.03
C LEU A 525 -3.40 -57.50 7.68
N GLU A 526 -2.07 -57.57 7.67
CA GLU A 526 -1.26 -57.55 6.45
C GLU A 526 -1.71 -58.62 5.44
N THR A 527 -1.87 -59.86 5.92
CA THR A 527 -2.30 -61.02 5.10
C THR A 527 -3.66 -60.76 4.45
N VAL A 528 -4.63 -60.27 5.22
CA VAL A 528 -6.01 -60.08 4.78
C VAL A 528 -6.16 -58.84 3.89
N GLU A 529 -5.40 -57.77 4.16
CA GLU A 529 -5.29 -56.61 3.27
C GLU A 529 -4.70 -57.00 1.91
N ALA A 530 -3.67 -57.85 1.89
CA ALA A 530 -3.09 -58.41 0.65
C ALA A 530 -4.05 -59.37 -0.10
N GLN A 531 -5.00 -60.01 0.61
CA GLN A 531 -6.07 -60.80 -0.02
C GLN A 531 -7.23 -59.95 -0.59
N GLY A 532 -7.37 -58.68 -0.16
CA GLY A 532 -8.49 -57.82 -0.54
C GLY A 532 -9.82 -58.14 0.17
N ASP A 533 -9.80 -58.93 1.24
CA ASP A 533 -10.99 -59.32 2.01
C ASP A 533 -11.31 -58.24 3.07
N PHE A 534 -11.87 -57.11 2.61
CA PHE A 534 -12.03 -55.91 3.44
C PHE A 534 -13.05 -56.06 4.58
N GLU A 535 -14.03 -56.97 4.47
CA GLU A 535 -14.89 -57.32 5.62
C GLU A 535 -14.05 -57.96 6.74
N GLN A 536 -13.10 -58.84 6.39
CA GLN A 536 -12.18 -59.43 7.36
C GLN A 536 -11.13 -58.41 7.87
N VAL A 537 -10.65 -57.46 7.05
CA VAL A 537 -9.77 -56.36 7.49
C VAL A 537 -10.41 -55.62 8.65
N ILE A 538 -11.65 -55.17 8.49
CA ILE A 538 -12.40 -54.44 9.52
C ILE A 538 -12.59 -55.32 10.77
N ALA A 539 -12.94 -56.59 10.61
CA ALA A 539 -13.08 -57.52 11.74
C ALA A 539 -11.76 -57.79 12.50
N VAL A 540 -10.60 -57.62 11.86
CA VAL A 540 -9.27 -57.69 12.52
C VAL A 540 -8.93 -56.36 13.20
N ARG A 541 -9.20 -55.22 12.54
CA ARG A 541 -9.04 -53.88 13.13
C ARG A 541 -9.93 -53.68 14.37
N GLN A 542 -11.14 -54.23 14.39
CA GLN A 542 -12.00 -54.26 15.59
C GLN A 542 -11.38 -55.07 16.75
N ARG A 543 -10.74 -56.22 16.48
CA ARG A 543 -10.04 -57.00 17.52
C ARG A 543 -8.77 -56.31 18.04
N LEU A 544 -8.11 -55.51 17.21
CA LEU A 544 -7.02 -54.62 17.64
C LEU A 544 -7.55 -53.49 18.53
N LEU A 545 -8.70 -52.91 18.19
CA LEU A 545 -9.37 -51.85 18.95
C LEU A 545 -9.76 -52.31 20.37
N ASP A 546 -10.27 -53.54 20.52
CA ASP A 546 -10.56 -54.16 21.83
C ASP A 546 -9.32 -54.27 22.76
N GLN A 547 -8.12 -54.28 22.18
CA GLN A 547 -6.85 -54.37 22.93
C GLN A 547 -6.24 -52.98 23.19
N MET A 548 -6.64 -51.95 22.44
CA MET A 548 -6.19 -50.58 22.64
C MET A 548 -6.93 -49.90 23.81
N ARG A 549 -6.15 -49.23 24.66
CA ARG A 549 -6.65 -48.43 25.79
C ARG A 549 -6.41 -46.94 25.65
N ASP A 550 -5.59 -46.56 24.68
CA ASP A 550 -5.26 -45.18 24.38
C ASP A 550 -6.39 -44.56 23.52
N PRO A 551 -7.01 -43.43 23.94
CA PRO A 551 -8.13 -42.84 23.21
C PRO A 551 -7.76 -42.34 21.82
N GLU A 552 -6.56 -41.76 21.65
CA GLU A 552 -6.10 -41.20 20.38
C GLU A 552 -5.84 -42.31 19.35
N GLY A 553 -5.04 -43.32 19.70
CA GLY A 553 -4.80 -44.50 18.86
C GLY A 553 -6.07 -45.30 18.55
N ARG A 554 -7.05 -45.33 19.47
CA ARG A 554 -8.39 -45.89 19.20
C ARG A 554 -9.14 -45.08 18.15
N ALA A 555 -9.17 -43.75 18.27
CA ALA A 555 -9.81 -42.88 17.29
C ALA A 555 -9.15 -42.99 15.91
N MET A 556 -7.81 -43.03 15.83
CA MET A 556 -7.08 -43.29 14.58
C MET A 556 -7.49 -44.63 13.94
N LEU A 557 -7.59 -45.70 14.73
CA LEU A 557 -7.98 -47.02 14.22
C LEU A 557 -9.45 -47.08 13.80
N LYS A 558 -10.36 -46.37 14.50
CA LYS A 558 -11.76 -46.19 14.10
C LYS A 558 -11.89 -45.39 12.80
N VAL A 559 -11.08 -44.34 12.61
CA VAL A 559 -10.99 -43.61 11.33
C VAL A 559 -10.55 -44.54 10.20
N ALA A 560 -9.52 -45.35 10.40
CA ALA A 560 -9.06 -46.31 9.39
C ALA A 560 -10.14 -47.36 9.04
N ILE A 561 -10.98 -47.77 9.99
CA ILE A 561 -12.17 -48.60 9.74
C ILE A 561 -13.23 -47.84 8.91
N GLY A 562 -13.45 -46.55 9.19
CA GLY A 562 -14.31 -45.69 8.38
C GLY A 562 -13.82 -45.53 6.95
N ASP A 563 -12.50 -45.44 6.75
CA ASP A 563 -11.86 -45.39 5.44
C ASP A 563 -12.06 -46.70 4.66
N ASP A 564 -11.92 -47.87 5.31
CA ASP A 564 -12.23 -49.16 4.68
C ASP A 564 -13.71 -49.24 4.25
N TYR A 565 -14.64 -48.77 5.08
CA TYR A 565 -16.05 -48.72 4.72
C TYR A 565 -16.32 -47.77 3.56
N MET A 566 -15.71 -46.58 3.54
CA MET A 566 -15.92 -45.57 2.51
C MET A 566 -15.25 -45.92 1.18
N ASP A 567 -13.92 -46.09 1.16
CA ASP A 567 -13.13 -46.19 -0.06
C ASP A 567 -13.16 -47.59 -0.68
N ARG A 568 -13.32 -48.64 0.15
CA ARG A 568 -13.18 -50.05 -0.30
C ARG A 568 -14.51 -50.79 -0.38
N LEU A 569 -15.46 -50.49 0.50
CA LEU A 569 -16.80 -51.12 0.51
C LEU A 569 -17.92 -50.22 -0.03
N GLY A 570 -17.70 -48.90 -0.13
CA GLY A 570 -18.71 -47.93 -0.57
C GLY A 570 -19.88 -47.73 0.41
N ASP A 571 -19.73 -48.20 1.66
CA ASP A 571 -20.75 -48.13 2.70
C ASP A 571 -20.61 -46.85 3.52
N ALA A 572 -21.09 -45.75 2.92
CA ALA A 572 -21.00 -44.43 3.52
C ALA A 572 -21.85 -44.27 4.80
N ASP A 573 -22.75 -45.21 5.14
CA ASP A 573 -23.49 -45.18 6.41
C ASP A 573 -22.61 -45.74 7.54
N LYS A 574 -21.99 -46.92 7.34
CA LYS A 574 -21.05 -47.46 8.33
C LYS A 574 -19.77 -46.64 8.47
N ALA A 575 -19.34 -45.95 7.40
CA ALA A 575 -18.26 -45.00 7.48
C ALA A 575 -18.59 -43.83 8.44
N ILE A 576 -19.80 -43.27 8.33
CA ILE A 576 -20.29 -42.23 9.27
C ILE A 576 -20.29 -42.74 10.70
N GLU A 577 -20.86 -43.94 10.95
CA GLU A 577 -20.90 -44.54 12.29
C GLU A 577 -19.48 -44.65 12.87
N ALA A 578 -18.52 -45.20 12.10
CA ALA A 578 -17.12 -45.34 12.53
C ALA A 578 -16.42 -44.00 12.82
N TYR A 579 -16.67 -42.95 12.04
CA TYR A 579 -16.10 -41.62 12.30
C TYR A 579 -16.73 -40.92 13.50
N GLU A 580 -18.06 -41.04 13.72
CA GLU A 580 -18.71 -40.50 14.93
C GLU A 580 -18.25 -41.24 16.20
N ASP A 581 -18.06 -42.55 16.09
CA ASP A 581 -17.45 -43.37 17.15
C ASP A 581 -15.99 -42.96 17.41
N ALA A 582 -15.24 -42.52 16.39
CA ALA A 582 -13.88 -42.02 16.55
C ALA A 582 -13.85 -40.69 17.33
N LEU A 583 -14.68 -39.73 16.92
CA LEU A 583 -14.84 -38.44 17.62
C LEU A 583 -15.29 -38.59 19.08
N SER A 584 -16.04 -39.66 19.38
CA SER A 584 -16.49 -40.01 20.73
C SER A 584 -15.38 -40.57 21.63
N ASP A 585 -14.30 -41.14 21.06
CA ASP A 585 -13.10 -41.54 21.81
C ASP A 585 -12.08 -40.38 21.92
N HIS A 586 -11.81 -39.68 20.81
CA HIS A 586 -10.95 -38.50 20.74
C HIS A 586 -11.32 -37.62 19.54
N VAL A 587 -11.43 -36.30 19.74
CA VAL A 587 -11.80 -35.37 18.66
C VAL A 587 -10.67 -35.29 17.64
N SER A 588 -10.93 -35.72 16.41
CA SER A 588 -9.93 -35.85 15.34
C SER A 588 -10.27 -34.96 14.16
N VAL A 589 -9.33 -34.11 13.76
CA VAL A 589 -9.44 -33.21 12.61
C VAL A 589 -9.65 -34.00 11.31
N ASP A 590 -9.05 -35.18 11.16
CA ASP A 590 -9.24 -36.04 9.98
C ASP A 590 -10.65 -36.65 9.95
N ALA A 591 -11.15 -37.15 11.09
CA ALA A 591 -12.53 -37.64 11.21
C ALA A 591 -13.57 -36.54 10.91
N LEU A 592 -13.35 -35.32 11.42
CA LEU A 592 -14.19 -34.15 11.10
C LEU A 592 -14.15 -33.83 9.61
N ASN A 593 -12.97 -33.78 8.98
CA ASN A 593 -12.85 -33.52 7.54
C ASN A 593 -13.51 -34.59 6.66
N LYS A 594 -13.42 -35.87 7.05
CA LYS A 594 -14.08 -36.99 6.34
C LYS A 594 -15.59 -36.94 6.49
N LEU A 595 -16.10 -36.66 7.70
CA LEU A 595 -17.53 -36.42 7.93
C LEU A 595 -18.06 -35.17 7.20
N ALA A 596 -17.26 -34.10 7.10
CA ALA A 596 -17.63 -32.91 6.33
C ALA A 596 -17.87 -33.23 4.85
N ARG A 597 -16.97 -34.00 4.22
CA ARG A 597 -17.12 -34.45 2.82
C ARG A 597 -18.41 -35.24 2.63
N ILE A 598 -18.64 -36.27 3.44
CA ILE A 598 -19.84 -37.12 3.32
C ILE A 598 -21.13 -36.31 3.60
N ALA A 599 -21.10 -35.35 4.53
CA ALA A 599 -22.24 -34.47 4.79
C ALA A 599 -22.50 -33.46 3.65
N ILE A 600 -21.46 -32.98 2.95
CA ILE A 600 -21.58 -32.16 1.73
C ILE A 600 -22.21 -32.99 0.60
N ASP A 601 -21.72 -34.22 0.36
CA ASP A 601 -22.25 -35.10 -0.69
C ASP A 601 -23.72 -35.47 -0.45
N ARG A 602 -24.11 -35.66 0.82
CA ARG A 602 -25.50 -35.88 1.27
C ARG A 602 -26.34 -34.60 1.36
N GLN A 603 -25.75 -33.43 1.17
CA GLN A 603 -26.37 -32.10 1.31
C GLN A 603 -26.98 -31.82 2.70
N ASP A 604 -26.43 -32.43 3.77
CA ASP A 604 -26.77 -32.13 5.16
C ASP A 604 -26.00 -30.89 5.64
N TRP A 605 -26.41 -29.73 5.13
CA TRP A 605 -25.76 -28.44 5.42
C TRP A 605 -25.79 -28.08 6.91
N SER A 606 -26.77 -28.59 7.67
CA SER A 606 -26.84 -28.49 9.12
C SER A 606 -25.65 -29.16 9.79
N ARG A 607 -25.34 -30.40 9.40
CA ARG A 607 -24.19 -31.16 9.90
C ARG A 607 -22.87 -30.58 9.40
N VAL A 608 -22.80 -30.12 8.16
CA VAL A 608 -21.61 -29.44 7.60
C VAL A 608 -21.25 -28.18 8.41
N ALA A 609 -22.22 -27.32 8.72
CA ALA A 609 -21.96 -26.10 9.48
C ALA A 609 -21.45 -26.39 10.90
N ASN A 610 -22.07 -27.37 11.60
CA ASN A 610 -21.62 -27.82 12.92
C ASN A 610 -20.20 -28.39 12.89
N ILE A 611 -19.84 -29.18 11.88
CA ILE A 611 -18.50 -29.76 11.73
C ILE A 611 -17.46 -28.67 11.47
N TYR A 612 -17.76 -27.65 10.65
CA TYR A 612 -16.83 -26.54 10.45
C TYR A 612 -16.64 -25.68 11.70
N SER A 613 -17.67 -25.48 12.53
CA SER A 613 -17.51 -24.87 13.86
C SER A 613 -16.61 -25.72 14.77
N GLN A 614 -16.81 -27.04 14.83
CA GLN A 614 -15.96 -27.94 15.62
C GLN A 614 -14.50 -27.96 15.13
N LEU A 615 -14.26 -27.92 13.82
CA LEU A 615 -12.91 -27.73 13.26
C LEU A 615 -12.31 -26.39 13.74
N GLY A 616 -13.08 -25.31 13.71
CA GLY A 616 -12.66 -24.00 14.21
C GLY A 616 -12.38 -23.92 15.72
N GLU A 617 -12.84 -24.89 16.52
CA GLU A 617 -12.52 -25.03 17.96
C GLU A 617 -11.29 -25.94 18.23
N VAL A 618 -10.96 -26.85 17.31
CA VAL A 618 -9.99 -27.95 17.54
C VAL A 618 -8.68 -27.77 16.78
N LEU A 619 -8.68 -27.07 15.65
CA LEU A 619 -7.46 -26.72 14.91
C LEU A 619 -6.54 -25.85 15.78
N THR A 620 -5.23 -25.98 15.63
CA THR A 620 -4.23 -25.25 16.44
C THR A 620 -3.61 -24.04 15.72
N ALA A 621 -3.64 -24.02 14.39
CA ALA A 621 -3.19 -22.89 13.59
C ALA A 621 -4.32 -21.86 13.42
N GLN A 622 -4.06 -20.62 13.81
CA GLN A 622 -5.04 -19.52 13.83
C GLN A 622 -5.64 -19.21 12.43
N ASP A 623 -4.84 -19.33 11.37
CA ASP A 623 -5.30 -19.21 9.97
C ASP A 623 -6.26 -20.34 9.55
N GLU A 624 -6.00 -21.57 10.00
CA GLU A 624 -6.84 -22.73 9.73
C GLU A 624 -8.16 -22.66 10.54
N GLN A 625 -8.09 -22.25 11.81
CA GLN A 625 -9.27 -21.95 12.63
C GLN A 625 -10.14 -20.87 11.96
N ALA A 626 -9.57 -19.72 11.59
CA ALA A 626 -10.29 -18.63 10.93
C ALA A 626 -10.92 -19.09 9.62
N THR A 627 -10.20 -19.91 8.83
CA THR A 627 -10.69 -20.48 7.57
C THR A 627 -11.83 -21.49 7.80
N ALA A 628 -11.81 -22.28 8.88
CA ALA A 628 -12.92 -23.16 9.25
C ALA A 628 -14.18 -22.36 9.67
N TRP A 629 -14.01 -21.32 10.50
CA TRP A 629 -15.11 -20.41 10.88
C TRP A 629 -15.72 -19.68 9.66
N LEU A 630 -14.89 -19.27 8.69
CA LEU A 630 -15.35 -18.72 7.41
C LEU A 630 -16.25 -19.71 6.66
N GLN A 631 -15.92 -21.01 6.60
CA GLN A 631 -16.76 -22.01 5.95
C GLN A 631 -18.04 -22.33 6.73
N ALA A 632 -18.00 -22.29 8.06
CA ALA A 632 -19.19 -22.37 8.90
C ALA A 632 -20.15 -21.21 8.56
N GLY A 633 -19.65 -19.96 8.58
CA GLY A 633 -20.42 -18.76 8.24
C GLY A 633 -21.01 -18.80 6.83
N ASN A 634 -20.21 -19.17 5.82
CA ASN A 634 -20.67 -19.36 4.43
C ASN A 634 -21.81 -20.40 4.34
N THR A 635 -21.71 -21.50 5.10
CA THR A 635 -22.74 -22.55 5.12
C THR A 635 -24.02 -22.05 5.81
N TYR A 636 -23.90 -21.38 6.96
CA TYR A 636 -25.04 -20.76 7.65
C TYR A 636 -25.75 -19.72 6.77
N ARG A 637 -25.01 -18.87 6.04
CA ARG A 637 -25.60 -17.85 5.14
C ARG A 637 -26.25 -18.49 3.90
N HIS A 638 -25.47 -19.17 3.06
CA HIS A 638 -25.89 -19.53 1.71
C HIS A 638 -26.67 -20.84 1.59
N ARG A 639 -26.61 -21.72 2.60
CA ARG A 639 -27.29 -23.02 2.58
C ARG A 639 -28.43 -23.13 3.59
N LEU A 640 -28.28 -22.53 4.77
CA LEU A 640 -29.26 -22.62 5.85
C LEU A 640 -30.11 -21.36 6.03
N GLY A 641 -29.73 -20.23 5.43
CA GLY A 641 -30.42 -18.94 5.62
C GLY A 641 -30.38 -18.40 7.06
N ASN A 642 -29.49 -18.94 7.91
CA ASN A 642 -29.37 -18.53 9.30
C ASN A 642 -28.39 -17.35 9.42
N HIS A 643 -28.89 -16.17 9.03
CA HIS A 643 -28.13 -14.92 9.00
C HIS A 643 -27.46 -14.57 10.34
N LYS A 644 -28.04 -14.97 11.49
CA LYS A 644 -27.46 -14.71 12.82
C LYS A 644 -26.22 -15.59 13.07
N ALA A 645 -26.37 -16.91 12.99
CA ALA A 645 -25.25 -17.83 13.17
C ALA A 645 -24.15 -17.62 12.10
N ALA A 646 -24.52 -17.14 10.90
CA ALA A 646 -23.56 -16.71 9.90
C ALA A 646 -22.74 -15.49 10.37
N ALA A 647 -23.40 -14.43 10.83
CA ALA A 647 -22.73 -13.24 11.35
C ALA A 647 -21.84 -13.57 12.56
N ASP A 648 -22.33 -14.37 13.51
CA ASP A 648 -21.56 -14.81 14.68
C ASP A 648 -20.28 -15.57 14.26
N ALA A 649 -20.38 -16.52 13.33
CA ALA A 649 -19.24 -17.29 12.80
C ALA A 649 -18.28 -16.46 11.92
N PHE A 650 -18.75 -15.41 11.27
CA PHE A 650 -17.89 -14.47 10.55
C PHE A 650 -17.18 -13.48 11.49
N GLU A 651 -17.81 -13.08 12.60
CA GLU A 651 -17.16 -12.22 13.60
C GLU A 651 -16.05 -13.00 14.34
N THR A 652 -16.26 -14.28 14.70
CA THR A 652 -15.17 -15.13 15.25
C THR A 652 -14.05 -15.37 14.24
N CYS A 653 -14.36 -15.53 12.95
CA CYS A 653 -13.36 -15.57 11.88
C CYS A 653 -12.47 -14.32 11.86
N LEU A 654 -13.06 -13.13 12.05
CA LEU A 654 -12.33 -11.85 12.06
C LEU A 654 -11.59 -11.58 13.38
N ASP A 655 -12.07 -12.09 14.52
CA ASP A 655 -11.34 -12.05 15.79
C ASP A 655 -10.07 -12.93 15.75
N LEU A 656 -10.07 -13.97 14.92
CA LEU A 656 -8.91 -14.82 14.68
C LEU A 656 -7.98 -14.28 13.59
N ASP A 657 -8.52 -13.82 12.45
CA ASP A 657 -7.73 -13.17 11.39
C ASP A 657 -8.50 -12.00 10.74
N PRO A 658 -8.18 -10.75 11.13
CA PRO A 658 -8.72 -9.54 10.50
C PRO A 658 -8.40 -9.39 9.00
N SER A 659 -7.45 -10.14 8.45
CA SER A 659 -7.13 -10.12 7.02
C SER A 659 -8.17 -10.83 6.14
N LYS A 660 -9.06 -11.65 6.73
CA LYS A 660 -10.15 -12.36 6.05
C LYS A 660 -11.31 -11.43 5.66
N LEU A 661 -11.03 -10.37 4.88
CA LEU A 661 -12.00 -9.33 4.48
C LEU A 661 -13.28 -9.87 3.80
N GLN A 662 -13.27 -11.11 3.30
CA GLN A 662 -14.48 -11.80 2.86
C GLN A 662 -15.52 -11.93 3.99
N ALA A 663 -15.12 -12.38 5.19
CA ALA A 663 -16.04 -12.48 6.33
C ALA A 663 -16.70 -11.13 6.64
N PHE A 664 -15.92 -10.05 6.62
CA PHE A 664 -16.43 -8.69 6.83
C PHE A 664 -17.42 -8.24 5.75
N LYS A 665 -17.15 -8.57 4.49
CA LYS A 665 -18.07 -8.33 3.37
C LYS A 665 -19.39 -9.09 3.55
N GLU A 666 -19.34 -10.35 3.98
CA GLU A 666 -20.55 -11.14 4.21
C GLU A 666 -21.38 -10.60 5.40
N ILE A 667 -20.75 -10.18 6.51
CA ILE A 667 -21.44 -9.53 7.65
C ILE A 667 -22.10 -8.22 7.23
N THR A 668 -21.34 -7.33 6.58
CA THR A 668 -21.86 -6.02 6.16
C THR A 668 -23.02 -6.16 5.18
N GLN A 669 -22.97 -7.16 4.29
CA GLN A 669 -24.09 -7.49 3.40
C GLN A 669 -25.29 -8.08 4.16
N ILE A 670 -25.08 -8.96 5.16
CA ILE A 670 -26.17 -9.47 6.02
C ILE A 670 -26.91 -8.34 6.73
N HIS A 671 -26.19 -7.42 7.39
CA HIS A 671 -26.82 -6.31 8.13
C HIS A 671 -27.51 -5.31 7.19
N ALA A 672 -26.93 -5.02 6.01
CA ALA A 672 -27.55 -4.15 5.01
C ALA A 672 -28.80 -4.77 4.36
N GLU A 673 -28.78 -6.06 4.00
CA GLU A 673 -29.96 -6.79 3.50
C GLU A 673 -31.09 -6.90 4.54
N SER A 674 -30.74 -6.81 5.83
CA SER A 674 -31.68 -6.86 6.95
C SER A 674 -32.14 -5.48 7.44
N GLU A 675 -31.68 -4.38 6.81
CA GLU A 675 -31.88 -2.98 7.24
C GLU A 675 -31.48 -2.70 8.70
N GLN A 676 -30.48 -3.44 9.23
CA GLN A 676 -30.00 -3.33 10.62
C GLN A 676 -28.80 -2.38 10.71
N TRP A 677 -29.07 -1.08 10.52
CA TRP A 677 -28.05 -0.05 10.36
C TRP A 677 -27.16 0.15 11.59
N GLU A 678 -27.69 -0.02 12.80
CA GLU A 678 -26.92 0.03 14.05
C GLU A 678 -26.00 -1.19 14.22
N ALA A 679 -26.44 -2.37 13.75
CA ALA A 679 -25.59 -3.57 13.72
C ALA A 679 -24.51 -3.46 12.64
N LEU A 680 -24.82 -2.83 11.51
CA LEU A 680 -23.85 -2.49 10.46
C LEU A 680 -22.77 -1.53 10.99
N GLN A 681 -23.17 -0.46 11.69
CA GLN A 681 -22.26 0.43 12.42
C GLN A 681 -21.35 -0.35 13.36
N GLY A 682 -21.92 -1.17 14.26
CA GLY A 682 -21.15 -1.94 15.23
C GLY A 682 -20.14 -2.91 14.60
N SER A 683 -20.47 -3.52 13.46
CA SER A 683 -19.51 -4.33 12.70
C SER A 683 -18.38 -3.49 12.07
N TYR A 684 -18.68 -2.30 11.53
CA TYR A 684 -17.62 -1.38 11.06
C TYR A 684 -16.70 -0.95 12.21
N GLU A 685 -17.25 -0.59 13.37
CA GLU A 685 -16.48 -0.20 14.56
C GLU A 685 -15.59 -1.35 15.07
N ARG A 686 -16.13 -2.59 15.17
CA ARG A 686 -15.33 -3.78 15.49
C ARG A 686 -14.21 -4.01 14.47
N MET A 687 -14.49 -3.87 13.18
CA MET A 687 -13.50 -4.08 12.13
C MET A 687 -12.39 -3.02 12.14
N ILE A 688 -12.72 -1.76 12.45
CA ILE A 688 -11.75 -0.68 12.65
C ILE A 688 -10.88 -0.98 13.87
N ALA A 689 -11.47 -1.37 15.00
CA ALA A 689 -10.72 -1.72 16.21
C ALA A 689 -9.78 -2.91 16.00
N ARG A 690 -10.20 -3.94 15.25
CA ARG A 690 -9.34 -5.06 14.85
C ARG A 690 -8.17 -4.61 13.98
N ALA A 691 -8.42 -3.76 12.98
CA ALA A 691 -7.39 -3.26 12.07
C ALA A 691 -6.41 -2.28 12.73
N GLU A 692 -6.86 -1.45 13.68
CA GLU A 692 -6.02 -0.57 14.50
C GLU A 692 -5.21 -1.34 15.57
N GLY A 693 -5.63 -2.55 15.94
CA GLY A 693 -4.98 -3.42 16.92
C GLY A 693 -3.86 -4.33 16.37
N LEU A 694 -3.60 -4.31 15.06
CA LEU A 694 -2.52 -5.07 14.43
C LEU A 694 -1.14 -4.44 14.72
N GLU A 695 -0.07 -5.25 14.71
CA GLU A 695 1.32 -4.76 14.87
C GLU A 695 1.73 -3.80 13.74
N GLU A 696 1.29 -4.08 12.51
CA GLU A 696 1.42 -3.21 11.33
C GLU A 696 0.01 -2.84 10.80
N PRO A 697 -0.62 -1.75 11.30
CA PRO A 697 -1.98 -1.39 10.91
C PRO A 697 -2.04 -0.76 9.51
N ASP A 698 -2.82 -1.35 8.59
CA ASP A 698 -3.05 -0.76 7.26
C ASP A 698 -3.93 0.48 7.35
N THR A 699 -3.28 1.64 7.39
CA THR A 699 -3.91 2.97 7.40
C THR A 699 -4.86 3.21 6.23
N LYS A 700 -4.69 2.55 5.09
CA LYS A 700 -5.60 2.67 3.94
C LYS A 700 -6.87 1.86 4.15
N LEU A 701 -6.76 0.63 4.65
CA LEU A 701 -7.92 -0.17 5.05
C LEU A 701 -8.73 0.57 6.13
N ILE A 702 -8.06 1.07 7.17
CA ILE A 702 -8.71 1.83 8.26
C ILE A 702 -9.39 3.09 7.71
N ALA A 703 -8.77 3.83 6.78
CA ALA A 703 -9.40 4.99 6.14
C ALA A 703 -10.63 4.62 5.30
N VAL A 704 -10.58 3.53 4.53
CA VAL A 704 -11.73 3.04 3.74
C VAL A 704 -12.87 2.57 4.65
N LEU A 705 -12.57 1.85 5.74
CA LEU A 705 -13.56 1.45 6.73
C LEU A 705 -14.23 2.67 7.39
N ASN A 706 -13.45 3.66 7.81
CA ASN A 706 -13.96 4.90 8.40
C ASN A 706 -14.81 5.72 7.40
N ARG A 707 -14.41 5.81 6.12
CA ARG A 707 -15.22 6.46 5.08
C ARG A 707 -16.56 5.77 4.87
N ASN A 708 -16.58 4.44 4.85
CA ASN A 708 -17.80 3.65 4.67
C ASN A 708 -18.71 3.71 5.90
N LEU A 709 -18.14 3.71 7.11
CA LEU A 709 -18.85 3.98 8.38
C LEU A 709 -19.50 5.37 8.36
N GLY A 710 -18.75 6.40 7.95
CA GLY A 710 -19.26 7.76 7.78
C GLY A 710 -20.43 7.84 6.79
N GLU A 711 -20.41 7.02 5.73
CA GLU A 711 -21.51 6.92 4.77
C GLU A 711 -22.78 6.32 5.38
N VAL A 712 -22.66 5.24 6.16
CA VAL A 712 -23.81 4.61 6.86
C VAL A 712 -24.40 5.55 7.89
N LEU A 713 -23.55 6.20 8.69
CA LEU A 713 -23.97 7.21 9.68
C LEU A 713 -24.69 8.39 9.01
N ARG A 714 -24.16 8.88 7.88
CA ARG A 714 -24.72 10.01 7.12
C ARG A 714 -26.06 9.69 6.46
N THR A 715 -26.20 8.52 5.82
CA THR A 715 -27.32 8.25 4.90
C THR A 715 -28.44 7.43 5.51
N HIS A 716 -28.14 6.50 6.42
CA HIS A 716 -29.13 5.58 7.00
C HIS A 716 -29.52 5.94 8.44
N LEU A 717 -28.53 6.31 9.28
CA LEU A 717 -28.78 6.64 10.69
C LEU A 717 -29.05 8.12 10.93
N GLY A 718 -28.60 9.00 10.03
CA GLY A 718 -28.75 10.46 10.15
C GLY A 718 -27.84 11.10 11.21
N ASP A 719 -26.92 10.34 11.82
CA ASP A 719 -25.96 10.87 12.78
C ASP A 719 -24.86 11.66 12.06
N ARG A 720 -25.12 12.97 11.94
CA ARG A 720 -24.17 13.95 11.41
C ARG A 720 -22.88 14.01 12.22
N GLY A 721 -22.93 13.83 13.54
CA GLY A 721 -21.79 13.96 14.44
C GLY A 721 -20.82 12.79 14.29
N GLY A 722 -21.34 11.57 14.39
CA GLY A 722 -20.58 10.35 14.12
C GLY A 722 -20.05 10.31 12.68
N ALA A 723 -20.87 10.71 11.69
CA ALA A 723 -20.42 10.78 10.30
C ALA A 723 -19.21 11.71 10.12
N ILE A 724 -19.27 12.92 10.67
CA ILE A 724 -18.15 13.87 10.68
C ILE A 724 -16.90 13.23 11.30
N ALA A 725 -17.01 12.66 12.50
CA ALA A 725 -15.87 12.04 13.20
C ALA A 725 -15.22 10.92 12.38
N ALA A 726 -16.03 10.06 11.73
CA ALA A 726 -15.54 8.99 10.87
C ALA A 726 -14.85 9.51 9.60
N TYR A 727 -15.43 10.50 8.90
CA TYR A 727 -14.78 11.11 7.73
C TYR A 727 -13.52 11.91 8.12
N GLU A 728 -13.47 12.57 9.29
CA GLU A 728 -12.25 13.22 9.80
C GLU A 728 -11.16 12.20 10.12
N ARG A 729 -11.51 11.06 10.73
CA ARG A 729 -10.56 9.95 10.95
C ARG A 729 -10.00 9.44 9.62
N ALA A 730 -10.83 9.21 8.62
CA ALA A 730 -10.39 8.84 7.27
C ALA A 730 -9.47 9.92 6.63
N ALA A 731 -9.85 11.20 6.70
CA ALA A 731 -9.07 12.31 6.15
C ALA A 731 -7.73 12.54 6.88
N SER A 732 -7.63 12.17 8.16
CA SER A 732 -6.38 12.21 8.91
C SER A 732 -5.37 11.14 8.45
N LEU A 733 -5.87 10.01 7.94
CA LEU A 733 -5.08 8.89 7.44
C LEU A 733 -4.73 9.03 5.95
N VAL A 734 -5.61 9.64 5.14
CA VAL A 734 -5.39 9.93 3.72
C VAL A 734 -5.69 11.40 3.40
N PRO A 735 -4.78 12.35 3.73
CA PRO A 735 -5.01 13.78 3.55
C PRO A 735 -5.11 14.26 2.09
N GLU A 736 -4.74 13.41 1.13
CA GLU A 736 -4.78 13.72 -0.31
C GLU A 736 -6.15 13.42 -0.97
N GLU A 737 -7.07 12.72 -0.28
CA GLU A 737 -8.38 12.38 -0.84
C GLU A 737 -9.33 13.60 -0.82
N ALA A 738 -9.30 14.37 -1.90
CA ALA A 738 -10.12 15.58 -2.07
C ALA A 738 -11.63 15.32 -1.86
N ALA A 739 -12.13 14.12 -2.16
CA ALA A 739 -13.52 13.73 -1.94
C ALA A 739 -13.91 13.73 -0.45
N LEU A 740 -13.02 13.29 0.46
CA LEU A 740 -13.24 13.40 1.91
C LEU A 740 -13.29 14.87 2.35
N THR A 741 -12.43 15.71 1.77
CA THR A 741 -12.40 17.15 2.04
C THR A 741 -13.70 17.84 1.59
N GLU A 742 -14.29 17.40 0.48
CA GLU A 742 -15.57 17.89 -0.04
C GLU A 742 -16.77 17.41 0.80
N ILE A 743 -16.79 16.14 1.20
CA ILE A 743 -17.82 15.60 2.11
C ILE A 743 -17.80 16.32 3.46
N LEU A 744 -16.61 16.52 4.06
CA LEU A 744 -16.47 17.27 5.31
C LEU A 744 -16.84 18.76 5.13
N ALA A 745 -16.46 19.38 4.02
CA ALA A 745 -16.85 20.76 3.70
C ALA A 745 -18.38 20.93 3.67
N ASP A 746 -19.13 19.97 3.13
CA ASP A 746 -20.60 19.99 3.12
C ASP A 746 -21.22 19.60 4.47
N LEU A 747 -20.63 18.62 5.17
CA LEU A 747 -21.11 18.19 6.49
C LEU A 747 -20.93 19.27 7.57
N TYR A 748 -19.86 20.06 7.53
CA TYR A 748 -19.77 21.25 8.37
C TYR A 748 -20.62 22.42 7.84
N ALA A 749 -20.74 22.60 6.51
CA ALA A 749 -21.53 23.71 5.96
C ALA A 749 -23.04 23.63 6.24
N GLN A 750 -23.63 22.44 6.44
CA GLN A 750 -25.05 22.33 6.85
C GLN A 750 -25.21 21.90 8.33
N ALA A 751 -24.17 22.03 9.16
CA ALA A 751 -24.33 22.00 10.61
C ALA A 751 -25.07 23.26 11.11
N ASP A 752 -25.60 23.21 12.33
CA ASP A 752 -26.44 24.27 12.90
C ASP A 752 -25.69 25.63 12.97
N ASP A 753 -26.38 26.70 12.56
CA ASP A 753 -25.87 28.07 12.49
C ASP A 753 -25.38 28.64 13.84
N SER A 754 -25.66 27.98 14.96
CA SER A 754 -25.28 28.40 16.31
C SER A 754 -23.91 27.89 16.77
N ASP A 755 -23.24 27.01 16.01
CA ASP A 755 -21.89 26.53 16.35
C ASP A 755 -20.80 27.21 15.51
N ASP A 756 -20.12 28.18 16.13
CA ASP A 756 -18.95 28.85 15.56
C ASP A 756 -17.81 27.87 15.20
N ALA A 757 -17.65 26.75 15.92
CA ALA A 757 -16.60 25.77 15.63
C ALA A 757 -16.89 25.01 14.33
N SER A 758 -18.13 24.57 14.11
CA SER A 758 -18.57 23.99 12.84
C SER A 758 -18.47 24.99 11.68
N LEU A 759 -18.78 26.27 11.90
CA LEU A 759 -18.58 27.31 10.87
C LEU A 759 -17.10 27.53 10.54
N GLU A 760 -16.20 27.52 11.55
CA GLU A 760 -14.74 27.59 11.31
C GLU A 760 -14.22 26.35 10.58
N ALA A 761 -14.67 25.15 10.95
CA ALA A 761 -14.33 23.91 10.25
C ALA A 761 -14.83 23.94 8.79
N ALA A 762 -16.07 24.37 8.53
CA ALA A 762 -16.60 24.55 7.18
C ALA A 762 -15.71 25.49 6.35
N ILE A 763 -15.33 26.64 6.91
CA ILE A 763 -14.44 27.61 6.25
C ILE A 763 -13.05 26.98 6.00
N ALA A 764 -12.49 26.24 6.95
CA ALA A 764 -11.19 25.59 6.83
C ALA A 764 -11.17 24.51 5.73
N TYR A 765 -12.15 23.60 5.70
CA TYR A 765 -12.26 22.56 4.68
C TYR A 765 -12.52 23.16 3.28
N ASN A 766 -13.41 24.15 3.15
CA ASN A 766 -13.62 24.84 1.87
C ASN A 766 -12.38 25.63 1.41
N ARG A 767 -11.54 26.16 2.32
CA ARG A 767 -10.24 26.78 1.97
C ARG A 767 -9.20 25.78 1.46
N LYS A 768 -9.16 24.55 2.00
CA LYS A 768 -8.32 23.46 1.44
C LYS A 768 -8.71 23.16 -0.01
N LEU A 769 -10.01 23.07 -0.30
CA LEU A 769 -10.54 22.91 -1.67
C LEU A 769 -10.21 24.12 -2.56
N MET A 770 -10.26 25.35 -2.02
CA MET A 770 -9.96 26.57 -2.78
C MET A 770 -8.48 26.62 -3.22
N ALA A 771 -7.57 26.06 -2.43
CA ALA A 771 -6.15 25.96 -2.78
C ALA A 771 -5.89 24.96 -3.92
N SER A 772 -6.63 23.84 -3.99
CA SER A 772 -6.53 22.86 -5.09
C SER A 772 -7.35 23.25 -6.33
N GLN A 773 -8.44 24.02 -6.15
CA GLN A 773 -9.33 24.47 -7.22
C GLN A 773 -9.44 26.03 -7.31
N PRO A 774 -8.34 26.78 -7.52
CA PRO A 774 -8.32 28.24 -7.44
C PRO A 774 -9.17 28.99 -8.50
N ASN A 775 -9.73 28.28 -9.49
CA ASN A 775 -10.64 28.83 -10.50
C ASN A 775 -12.12 28.48 -10.23
N ASN A 776 -12.44 27.75 -9.15
CA ASN A 776 -13.80 27.38 -8.80
C ASN A 776 -14.53 28.57 -8.15
N HIS A 777 -15.39 29.23 -8.92
CA HIS A 777 -16.12 30.43 -8.51
C HIS A 777 -17.36 30.13 -7.66
N GLU A 778 -17.93 28.93 -7.77
CA GLU A 778 -19.01 28.45 -6.90
C GLU A 778 -18.48 28.21 -5.49
N LEU A 779 -17.28 27.63 -5.37
CA LEU A 779 -16.57 27.46 -4.12
C LEU A 779 -16.17 28.80 -3.46
N LEU A 780 -15.73 29.78 -4.25
CA LEU A 780 -15.51 31.16 -3.75
C LEU A 780 -16.82 31.75 -3.19
N ALA A 781 -17.95 31.60 -3.89
CA ALA A 781 -19.24 32.08 -3.40
C ALA A 781 -19.68 31.34 -2.12
N ARG A 782 -19.45 30.02 -2.04
CA ARG A 782 -19.69 29.20 -0.85
C ARG A 782 -18.89 29.70 0.36
N VAL A 783 -17.59 29.96 0.21
CA VAL A 783 -16.74 30.51 1.30
C VAL A 783 -17.19 31.91 1.71
N ALA A 784 -17.58 32.78 0.76
CA ALA A 784 -18.11 34.10 1.09
C ALA A 784 -19.43 34.02 1.88
N ASN A 785 -20.33 33.11 1.50
CA ASN A 785 -21.60 32.87 2.21
C ASN A 785 -21.38 32.31 3.64
N LEU A 786 -20.37 31.46 3.84
CA LEU A 786 -19.99 30.99 5.18
C LEU A 786 -19.47 32.14 6.06
N HIS A 787 -18.65 33.03 5.51
CA HIS A 787 -18.23 34.24 6.24
C HIS A 787 -19.39 35.18 6.55
N LEU A 788 -20.41 35.32 5.68
CA LEU A 788 -21.62 36.09 6.03
C LEU A 788 -22.39 35.46 7.20
N ARG A 789 -22.54 34.13 7.24
CA ARG A 789 -23.18 33.42 8.37
C ARG A 789 -22.44 33.66 9.68
N LYS A 790 -21.10 33.58 9.64
CA LYS A 790 -20.22 33.90 10.77
C LYS A 790 -20.02 35.41 11.03
N GLN A 791 -20.79 36.29 10.39
CA GLN A 791 -20.73 37.75 10.52
C GLN A 791 -19.35 38.38 10.20
N ASP A 792 -18.51 37.66 9.46
CA ASP A 792 -17.15 38.01 9.05
C ASP A 792 -17.18 38.90 7.79
N PHE A 793 -17.93 40.00 7.84
CA PHE A 793 -18.39 40.77 6.68
C PHE A 793 -17.27 41.19 5.71
N ASP A 794 -16.09 41.59 6.21
CA ASP A 794 -14.97 42.01 5.34
C ASP A 794 -14.31 40.84 4.61
N GLN A 795 -14.33 39.61 5.13
CA GLN A 795 -13.85 38.43 4.40
C GLN A 795 -14.81 38.10 3.24
N ALA A 796 -16.12 38.12 3.49
CA ALA A 796 -17.12 37.98 2.45
C ALA A 796 -17.00 39.08 1.38
N TYR A 797 -16.84 40.35 1.77
CA TYR A 797 -16.63 41.49 0.89
C TYR A 797 -15.38 41.36 0.00
N CYS A 798 -14.25 40.89 0.55
CA CYS A 798 -13.04 40.64 -0.22
C CYS A 798 -13.27 39.57 -1.31
N ILE A 799 -13.94 38.47 -0.97
CA ILE A 799 -14.21 37.38 -1.92
C ILE A 799 -15.26 37.79 -2.97
N TYR A 800 -16.35 38.46 -2.56
CA TYR A 800 -17.35 38.97 -3.51
C TYR A 800 -16.78 40.02 -4.47
N ARG A 801 -15.79 40.83 -4.03
CA ARG A 801 -15.06 41.75 -4.93
C ARG A 801 -14.23 41.02 -5.98
N VAL A 802 -13.63 39.87 -5.65
CA VAL A 802 -12.97 38.99 -6.63
C VAL A 802 -14.00 38.41 -7.60
N LEU A 803 -15.14 37.91 -7.10
CA LEU A 803 -16.21 37.39 -7.95
C LEU A 803 -16.80 38.47 -8.89
N ALA A 804 -16.99 39.69 -8.40
CA ALA A 804 -17.45 40.82 -9.21
C ALA A 804 -16.43 41.21 -10.30
N LEU A 805 -15.13 41.24 -9.97
CA LEU A 805 -14.04 41.47 -10.93
C LEU A 805 -14.00 40.39 -12.04
N LEU A 806 -14.31 39.14 -11.69
CA LEU A 806 -14.36 38.01 -12.63
C LEU A 806 -15.67 37.95 -13.45
N GLY A 807 -16.67 38.80 -13.16
CA GLY A 807 -18.00 38.70 -13.77
C GLY A 807 -18.77 37.44 -13.34
N LYS A 808 -18.54 36.98 -12.10
CA LYS A 808 -19.05 35.73 -11.51
C LYS A 808 -19.81 35.92 -10.19
N ALA A 809 -19.97 37.16 -9.73
CA ALA A 809 -20.86 37.49 -8.62
C ALA A 809 -22.34 37.44 -9.06
N ASP A 810 -23.23 37.00 -8.16
CA ASP A 810 -24.67 37.11 -8.34
C ASP A 810 -25.17 38.52 -7.97
N ASP A 811 -26.45 38.81 -8.22
CA ASP A 811 -27.03 40.13 -7.94
C ASP A 811 -26.91 40.54 -6.45
N LYS A 812 -26.94 39.57 -5.53
CA LYS A 812 -26.77 39.82 -4.09
C LYS A 812 -25.34 40.20 -3.75
N ALA A 813 -24.35 39.44 -4.23
CA ALA A 813 -22.93 39.78 -4.07
C ALA A 813 -22.59 41.12 -4.74
N LEU A 814 -23.15 41.40 -5.93
CA LEU A 814 -22.97 42.68 -6.60
C LEU A 814 -23.57 43.84 -5.79
N ALA A 815 -24.78 43.69 -5.26
CA ALA A 815 -25.41 44.71 -4.40
C ALA A 815 -24.62 44.93 -3.10
N PHE A 816 -24.17 43.86 -2.44
CA PHE A 816 -23.35 43.92 -1.22
C PHE A 816 -22.01 44.62 -1.49
N VAL A 817 -21.32 44.28 -2.58
CA VAL A 817 -20.08 44.98 -2.99
C VAL A 817 -20.35 46.45 -3.30
N GLN A 818 -21.44 46.79 -3.99
CA GLN A 818 -21.79 48.19 -4.28
C GLN A 818 -22.11 48.99 -3.00
N GLN A 819 -22.80 48.38 -2.04
CA GLN A 819 -23.15 48.99 -0.75
C GLN A 819 -21.91 49.26 0.12
N HIS A 820 -20.95 48.33 0.14
CA HIS A 820 -19.76 48.43 0.98
C HIS A 820 -18.53 49.06 0.28
N THR A 821 -18.57 49.31 -1.03
CA THR A 821 -17.47 49.96 -1.75
C THR A 821 -17.38 51.46 -1.40
N PRO A 822 -16.25 51.94 -0.83
CA PRO A 822 -16.10 53.36 -0.51
C PRO A 822 -16.06 54.21 -1.80
N GLN A 823 -16.87 55.27 -1.82
CA GLN A 823 -17.00 56.17 -2.98
C GLN A 823 -15.78 57.07 -3.17
N THR A 824 -15.21 57.55 -2.06
CA THR A 824 -13.96 58.32 -2.00
C THR A 824 -12.90 57.50 -1.28
N VAL A 825 -11.62 57.81 -1.49
CA VAL A 825 -10.54 57.05 -0.85
C VAL A 825 -10.34 57.56 0.58
N ALA A 826 -10.64 56.72 1.57
CA ALA A 826 -10.41 57.00 2.98
C ALA A 826 -8.90 57.05 3.32
N PRO A 827 -8.48 57.82 4.35
CA PRO A 827 -7.14 57.68 4.92
C PRO A 827 -7.04 56.38 5.73
N LEU A 828 -5.91 55.69 5.64
CA LEU A 828 -5.56 54.60 6.57
C LEU A 828 -5.57 55.10 8.03
N GLN A 829 -5.97 54.26 8.99
CA GLN A 829 -5.92 54.62 10.42
C GLN A 829 -4.50 54.50 10.99
N GLN A 830 -3.68 53.60 10.42
CA GLN A 830 -2.27 53.44 10.75
C GLN A 830 -1.38 53.74 9.53
N ALA A 831 -0.15 54.22 9.77
CA ALA A 831 0.83 54.46 8.71
C ALA A 831 1.59 53.18 8.37
N ILE A 832 1.84 52.95 7.08
CA ILE A 832 2.68 51.84 6.62
C ILE A 832 4.14 52.27 6.76
N THR A 833 4.80 51.83 7.83
CA THR A 833 6.23 52.09 8.06
C THR A 833 7.11 51.18 7.18
N PRO A 834 8.42 51.48 7.03
CA PRO A 834 9.35 50.58 6.33
C PRO A 834 9.41 49.18 6.95
N GLU A 835 9.30 49.07 8.28
CA GLU A 835 9.28 47.81 9.02
C GLU A 835 8.00 47.03 8.72
N PHE A 836 6.83 47.67 8.78
CA PHE A 836 5.55 47.06 8.41
C PHE A 836 5.57 46.57 6.96
N TYR A 837 6.08 47.37 6.03
CA TYR A 837 6.20 46.98 4.62
C TYR A 837 7.07 45.73 4.45
N VAL A 838 8.19 45.63 5.17
CA VAL A 838 9.09 44.47 5.14
C VAL A 838 8.49 43.23 5.81
N GLN A 839 7.71 43.38 6.88
CA GLN A 839 7.13 42.27 7.65
C GLN A 839 5.78 41.76 7.12
N ARG A 840 4.97 42.62 6.48
CA ARG A 840 3.58 42.31 6.08
C ARG A 840 3.34 42.25 4.57
N LEU A 841 4.16 42.90 3.75
CA LEU A 841 3.88 43.06 2.31
C LEU A 841 4.90 42.36 1.40
N LEU A 842 6.16 42.27 1.83
CA LEU A 842 7.14 41.33 1.25
C LEU A 842 6.81 39.92 1.75
N GLY A 843 6.26 39.09 0.86
CA GLY A 843 5.86 37.73 1.19
C GLY A 843 6.99 36.71 1.00
N GLU A 844 6.59 35.43 0.93
CA GLU A 844 7.47 34.32 0.56
C GLU A 844 8.25 34.63 -0.72
N GLY A 845 9.56 34.34 -0.71
CA GLY A 845 10.49 34.69 -1.79
C GLY A 845 11.36 35.93 -1.53
N TYR A 846 11.14 36.71 -0.46
CA TYR A 846 12.01 37.85 -0.13
C TYR A 846 13.40 37.42 0.36
N ASP A 847 14.38 37.44 -0.54
CA ASP A 847 15.78 37.13 -0.24
C ASP A 847 16.53 38.32 0.41
N VAL A 848 16.50 38.37 1.73
CA VAL A 848 17.14 39.41 2.57
C VAL A 848 18.63 39.61 2.23
N VAL A 849 19.35 38.52 1.94
CA VAL A 849 20.81 38.57 1.67
C VAL A 849 21.08 39.26 0.32
N LEU A 850 20.33 38.88 -0.71
CA LEU A 850 20.45 39.48 -2.04
C LEU A 850 19.93 40.93 -2.05
N ALA A 851 18.89 41.23 -1.26
CA ALA A 851 18.43 42.59 -0.99
C ALA A 851 19.54 43.49 -0.38
N GLU A 852 20.28 43.00 0.63
CA GLU A 852 21.39 43.73 1.26
C GLU A 852 22.57 43.95 0.29
N VAL A 853 22.90 42.97 -0.57
CA VAL A 853 23.93 43.10 -1.62
C VAL A 853 23.64 44.29 -2.53
N PHE A 854 22.39 44.46 -2.98
CA PHE A 854 22.02 45.58 -3.85
C PHE A 854 21.91 46.91 -3.11
N ASP A 855 21.55 46.93 -1.81
CA ASP A 855 21.63 48.16 -1.01
C ASP A 855 23.06 48.66 -0.87
N ILE A 856 24.02 47.79 -0.56
CA ILE A 856 25.43 48.20 -0.47
C ILE A 856 25.94 48.72 -1.83
N CYS A 857 25.51 48.10 -2.94
CA CYS A 857 25.83 48.61 -4.28
C CYS A 857 25.21 49.99 -4.56
N ARG A 858 24.01 50.27 -4.03
CA ARG A 858 23.27 51.54 -4.20
C ARG A 858 24.08 52.76 -3.77
N GLU A 859 24.80 52.67 -2.64
CA GLU A 859 25.66 53.74 -2.13
C GLU A 859 26.69 54.20 -3.17
N ALA A 860 27.26 53.28 -3.95
CA ALA A 860 28.29 53.57 -4.92
C ALA A 860 27.76 54.00 -6.30
N ILE A 861 26.65 53.40 -6.77
CA ILE A 861 26.28 53.47 -8.19
C ILE A 861 25.03 54.31 -8.50
N THR A 862 24.33 54.85 -7.50
CA THR A 862 23.12 55.67 -7.72
C THR A 862 23.37 56.85 -8.67
N GLU A 863 24.44 57.62 -8.46
CA GLU A 863 24.79 58.75 -9.36
C GLU A 863 25.22 58.28 -10.76
N LEU A 864 25.92 57.13 -10.87
CA LEU A 864 26.35 56.56 -12.15
C LEU A 864 25.17 56.13 -13.04
N LEU A 865 24.09 55.65 -12.41
CA LEU A 865 22.91 55.12 -13.08
C LEU A 865 21.77 56.14 -13.18
N ALA A 866 22.00 57.41 -12.82
CA ALA A 866 20.98 58.45 -12.82
C ALA A 866 20.85 59.18 -14.17
N HIS A 867 19.72 59.86 -14.34
CA HIS A 867 19.45 60.76 -15.46
C HIS A 867 19.21 62.19 -14.98
N ASP A 868 19.46 63.16 -15.84
CA ASP A 868 19.13 64.55 -15.59
C ASP A 868 17.75 64.90 -16.19
N LEU A 869 17.25 66.10 -15.91
CA LEU A 869 15.98 66.55 -16.49
C LEU A 869 16.06 66.71 -18.03
N ASN A 870 17.24 67.00 -18.58
CA ASN A 870 17.42 67.21 -20.02
C ASN A 870 17.23 65.92 -20.81
N HIS A 871 17.62 64.76 -20.27
CA HIS A 871 17.36 63.43 -20.84
C HIS A 871 15.88 63.23 -21.21
N TYR A 872 14.97 63.74 -20.39
CA TYR A 872 13.52 63.66 -20.59
C TYR A 872 12.89 64.86 -21.31
N GLY A 873 13.72 65.85 -21.71
CA GLY A 873 13.28 67.13 -22.30
C GLY A 873 12.74 68.16 -21.30
N LEU A 874 12.90 67.90 -20.00
CA LEU A 874 12.29 68.67 -18.91
C LEU A 874 13.22 69.76 -18.36
N LYS A 875 12.63 70.74 -17.65
CA LYS A 875 13.35 71.82 -16.95
C LYS A 875 12.80 71.97 -15.54
N LYS A 876 13.49 72.71 -14.66
CA LYS A 876 13.03 72.94 -13.27
C LYS A 876 11.59 73.48 -13.18
N LYS A 877 11.12 74.24 -14.18
CA LYS A 877 9.74 74.74 -14.32
C LYS A 877 8.66 73.67 -14.61
N ASN A 878 9.06 72.42 -14.85
CA ASN A 878 8.15 71.29 -15.01
C ASN A 878 7.82 70.61 -13.66
N ARG A 879 8.48 71.03 -12.56
CA ARG A 879 8.14 70.57 -11.21
C ARG A 879 6.72 71.02 -10.86
N ILE A 880 5.91 70.10 -10.34
CA ILE A 880 4.59 70.38 -9.76
C ILE A 880 4.82 70.89 -8.33
N ASP A 881 4.09 71.91 -7.88
CA ASP A 881 4.24 72.42 -6.52
C ASP A 881 3.57 71.48 -5.50
N ARG A 882 4.14 71.36 -4.30
CA ARG A 882 3.50 70.64 -3.19
C ARG A 882 2.24 71.38 -2.70
N GLN A 883 2.06 72.65 -3.07
CA GLN A 883 0.91 73.50 -2.73
C GLN A 883 -0.17 73.63 -3.83
N ASP A 884 0.03 73.05 -5.03
CA ASP A 884 -0.97 73.09 -6.10
C ASP A 884 -2.29 72.40 -5.67
N ASP A 885 -3.45 72.99 -5.98
CA ASP A 885 -4.77 72.50 -5.54
C ASP A 885 -5.29 71.24 -6.30
N LEU A 886 -4.41 70.58 -7.04
CA LEU A 886 -4.72 69.39 -7.85
C LEU A 886 -5.07 68.19 -6.97
N MET A 887 -6.06 67.38 -7.41
CA MET A 887 -6.40 66.10 -6.77
C MET A 887 -5.15 65.22 -6.61
N PHE A 888 -4.34 65.10 -7.67
CA PHE A 888 -3.05 64.39 -7.64
C PHE A 888 -2.14 64.84 -6.48
N VAL A 889 -2.00 66.15 -6.25
CA VAL A 889 -1.10 66.70 -5.23
C VAL A 889 -1.63 66.45 -3.82
N LYS A 890 -2.95 66.55 -3.62
CA LYS A 890 -3.63 66.21 -2.36
C LYS A 890 -3.42 64.73 -2.01
N LEU A 891 -3.65 63.83 -2.97
CA LEU A 891 -3.48 62.39 -2.79
C LEU A 891 -2.02 61.98 -2.60
N TYR A 892 -1.11 62.48 -3.45
CA TYR A 892 0.33 62.21 -3.34
C TYR A 892 0.89 62.66 -1.99
N ARG A 893 0.46 63.82 -1.47
CA ARG A 893 0.83 64.29 -0.14
C ARG A 893 0.36 63.32 0.95
N ARG A 894 -0.95 63.04 1.02
CA ARG A 894 -1.55 62.11 2.00
C ARG A 894 -0.85 60.75 2.00
N VAL A 895 -0.70 60.15 0.82
CA VAL A 895 -0.05 58.84 0.67
C VAL A 895 1.41 58.89 1.12
N SER A 896 2.14 59.97 0.84
CA SER A 896 3.53 60.11 1.32
C SER A 896 3.64 60.30 2.83
N GLU A 897 2.71 61.03 3.46
CA GLU A 897 2.63 61.20 4.92
C GLU A 897 2.33 59.85 5.60
N GLN A 898 1.40 59.07 5.03
CA GLN A 898 1.03 57.73 5.52
C GLN A 898 2.02 56.62 5.15
N LEU A 899 2.99 56.89 4.27
CA LEU A 899 4.20 56.09 4.03
C LEU A 899 5.43 56.66 4.77
N THR A 900 5.21 57.51 5.78
CA THR A 900 6.24 58.06 6.68
C THR A 900 7.35 58.93 6.05
N TYR A 901 7.14 59.48 4.84
CA TYR A 901 8.13 60.32 4.18
C TYR A 901 8.29 61.71 4.85
N PRO A 902 9.47 62.06 5.41
CA PRO A 902 9.70 63.40 5.94
C PRO A 902 9.80 64.46 4.83
N GLU A 903 10.28 64.06 3.65
CA GLU A 903 10.23 64.84 2.41
C GLU A 903 9.95 63.92 1.21
N PRO A 904 8.74 63.93 0.62
CA PRO A 904 8.46 63.11 -0.56
C PRO A 904 9.24 63.57 -1.79
N PRO A 905 9.64 62.65 -2.70
CA PRO A 905 10.36 63.00 -3.92
C PRO A 905 9.65 64.08 -4.75
N PRO A 906 10.39 64.99 -5.42
CA PRO A 906 9.80 65.95 -6.35
C PRO A 906 9.14 65.26 -7.55
N VAL A 907 7.97 65.76 -7.94
CA VAL A 907 7.22 65.29 -9.12
C VAL A 907 7.37 66.30 -10.25
N PHE A 908 7.60 65.81 -11.47
CA PHE A 908 7.71 66.62 -12.68
C PHE A 908 6.65 66.22 -13.72
N ARG A 909 5.92 67.21 -14.24
CA ARG A 909 4.92 67.02 -15.30
C ARG A 909 5.60 66.72 -16.64
N LYS A 910 5.23 65.60 -17.24
CA LYS A 910 5.68 65.11 -18.55
C LYS A 910 4.47 64.66 -19.37
N ASP A 911 3.92 65.56 -20.19
CA ASP A 911 2.62 65.38 -20.86
C ASP A 911 2.56 64.19 -21.85
N ASP A 912 3.69 63.73 -22.37
CA ASP A 912 3.82 62.56 -23.24
C ASP A 912 3.86 61.20 -22.51
N LEU A 913 3.70 61.21 -21.17
CA LEU A 913 3.56 60.00 -20.35
C LEU A 913 2.08 59.71 -20.04
N ASN A 914 1.67 58.44 -20.02
CA ASN A 914 0.29 58.04 -19.73
C ASN A 914 -0.01 57.81 -18.23
N GLY A 915 1.03 57.69 -17.40
CA GLY A 915 0.91 57.36 -15.97
C GLY A 915 2.03 58.02 -15.16
N MET A 916 2.52 57.35 -14.11
CA MET A 916 3.61 57.81 -13.25
C MET A 916 4.76 56.81 -13.34
N ILE A 917 5.98 57.30 -13.46
CA ILE A 917 7.20 56.48 -13.36
C ILE A 917 8.25 57.17 -12.51
N ASN A 918 9.11 56.38 -11.87
CA ASN A 918 10.38 56.89 -11.36
C ASN A 918 11.26 57.36 -12.53
N GLY A 919 11.67 58.63 -12.52
CA GLY A 919 12.52 59.21 -13.56
C GLY A 919 14.00 58.83 -13.45
N SER A 920 14.38 57.98 -12.49
CA SER A 920 15.79 57.68 -12.16
C SER A 920 16.67 58.93 -12.01
N LEU A 921 16.08 60.00 -11.48
CA LEU A 921 16.72 61.31 -11.41
C LEU A 921 17.78 61.38 -10.30
N TYR A 922 18.68 62.36 -10.37
CA TYR A 922 19.52 62.76 -9.23
C TYR A 922 19.38 64.28 -8.95
N PRO A 923 18.86 64.69 -7.77
CA PRO A 923 18.24 63.84 -6.75
C PRO A 923 16.99 63.10 -7.29
N PRO A 924 16.60 61.97 -6.67
CA PRO A 924 15.47 61.16 -7.13
C PRO A 924 14.15 61.92 -7.24
N GLY A 925 13.28 61.50 -8.17
CA GLY A 925 11.99 62.14 -8.42
C GLY A 925 11.16 61.40 -9.47
N PHE A 926 9.87 61.70 -9.50
CA PHE A 926 8.90 61.06 -10.38
C PHE A 926 8.58 61.91 -11.61
N LEU A 927 8.24 61.24 -12.71
CA LEU A 927 7.65 61.84 -13.90
C LEU A 927 6.17 61.44 -13.95
N VAL A 928 5.28 62.41 -14.14
CA VAL A 928 3.83 62.20 -14.12
C VAL A 928 3.17 62.75 -15.39
N GLY A 929 2.36 61.88 -15.99
CA GLY A 929 1.59 62.09 -17.19
C GLY A 929 0.35 62.97 -17.02
N ALA A 930 -0.13 63.55 -18.12
CA ALA A 930 -1.31 64.41 -18.11
C ALA A 930 -2.58 63.69 -17.60
N ARG A 931 -2.73 62.38 -17.90
CA ARG A 931 -3.87 61.56 -17.43
C ARG A 931 -4.03 61.60 -15.90
N LEU A 932 -2.98 61.32 -15.14
CA LEU A 932 -3.06 61.28 -13.67
C LEU A 932 -3.32 62.66 -13.02
N LEU A 933 -3.11 63.75 -13.77
CA LEU A 933 -3.36 65.11 -13.27
C LEU A 933 -4.80 65.57 -13.48
N SER A 934 -5.57 64.98 -14.41
CA SER A 934 -6.90 65.50 -14.79
C SER A 934 -7.91 64.50 -15.40
N GLY A 935 -7.58 63.21 -15.52
CA GLY A 935 -8.38 62.21 -16.25
C GLY A 935 -8.23 60.78 -15.74
N ALA A 936 -7.84 60.62 -14.48
CA ALA A 936 -7.78 59.37 -13.73
C ALA A 936 -8.68 59.50 -12.49
N SER A 937 -9.21 58.38 -11.97
CA SER A 937 -10.04 58.39 -10.76
C SER A 937 -9.22 58.63 -9.49
N GLU A 938 -9.87 59.00 -8.38
CA GLU A 938 -9.20 59.13 -7.07
C GLU A 938 -8.49 57.83 -6.67
N LYS A 939 -9.11 56.69 -6.97
CA LYS A 939 -8.60 55.33 -6.74
C LYS A 939 -7.41 54.98 -7.65
N GLU A 940 -7.49 55.23 -8.95
CA GLU A 940 -6.35 55.05 -9.88
C GLU A 940 -5.12 55.87 -9.45
N VAL A 941 -5.35 57.14 -9.11
CA VAL A 941 -4.26 58.04 -8.68
C VAL A 941 -3.69 57.59 -7.34
N THR A 942 -4.54 57.21 -6.38
CA THR A 942 -4.06 56.75 -5.07
C THR A 942 -3.26 55.45 -5.18
N PHE A 943 -3.78 54.43 -5.90
CA PHE A 943 -3.05 53.19 -6.18
C PHE A 943 -1.67 53.48 -6.79
N THR A 944 -1.64 54.35 -7.80
CA THR A 944 -0.41 54.67 -8.53
C THR A 944 0.60 55.40 -7.64
N CYS A 945 0.16 56.37 -6.85
CA CYS A 945 1.00 57.07 -5.89
C CYS A 945 1.55 56.12 -4.83
N ALA A 946 0.73 55.23 -4.27
CA ALA A 946 1.13 54.28 -3.23
C ALA A 946 2.10 53.21 -3.75
N LYS A 947 1.82 52.60 -4.91
CA LYS A 947 2.76 51.69 -5.60
C LYS A 947 4.10 52.39 -5.83
N GLN A 948 4.09 53.56 -6.48
CA GLN A 948 5.33 54.24 -6.88
C GLN A 948 6.13 54.81 -5.70
N LEU A 949 5.47 55.23 -4.59
CA LEU A 949 6.15 55.63 -3.36
C LEU A 949 6.65 54.44 -2.53
N SER A 950 5.94 53.31 -2.47
CA SER A 950 6.41 52.14 -1.73
C SER A 950 7.69 51.53 -2.32
N LEU A 951 7.87 51.65 -3.66
CA LEU A 951 9.12 51.35 -4.37
C LEU A 951 10.30 52.31 -4.02
N PHE A 952 10.10 53.26 -3.10
CA PHE A 952 11.14 54.09 -2.51
C PHE A 952 11.40 53.79 -1.02
N MET A 953 10.56 53.00 -0.33
CA MET A 953 10.70 52.76 1.12
C MET A 953 11.76 51.69 1.41
N ASN A 954 11.88 50.69 0.54
CA ASN A 954 12.79 49.57 0.74
C ASN A 954 14.25 49.93 0.38
N PRO A 955 15.26 49.48 1.16
CA PRO A 955 16.68 49.71 0.83
C PRO A 955 17.09 49.22 -0.57
N SER A 956 16.43 48.19 -1.10
CA SER A 956 16.70 47.56 -2.41
C SER A 956 16.26 48.36 -3.65
N PHE A 957 16.10 49.68 -3.53
CA PHE A 957 15.69 50.63 -4.58
C PHE A 957 16.28 50.37 -5.98
N LEU A 958 17.54 49.90 -6.08
CA LEU A 958 18.15 49.54 -7.38
C LEU A 958 17.41 48.41 -8.11
N ILE A 959 16.99 47.36 -7.40
CA ILE A 959 16.35 46.16 -7.96
C ILE A 959 15.02 46.53 -8.62
N GLN A 960 14.30 47.45 -7.99
CA GLN A 960 12.91 47.77 -8.28
C GLN A 960 12.71 48.68 -9.51
N LEU A 961 13.81 49.20 -10.06
CA LEU A 961 13.78 50.33 -11.00
C LEU A 961 14.72 50.14 -12.19
N ARG A 962 15.30 48.95 -12.35
CA ARG A 962 16.30 48.64 -13.37
C ARG A 962 15.88 47.40 -14.16
N PRO A 963 16.05 47.37 -15.49
CA PRO A 963 15.86 46.15 -16.27
C PRO A 963 16.77 45.04 -15.76
N MET A 964 16.33 43.78 -15.84
CA MET A 964 17.09 42.60 -15.38
C MET A 964 18.57 42.61 -15.82
N ARG A 965 18.85 43.05 -17.06
CA ARG A 965 20.22 43.19 -17.60
C ARG A 965 21.14 44.08 -16.77
N ASP A 966 20.63 45.17 -16.21
CA ASP A 966 21.42 46.07 -15.36
C ASP A 966 21.69 45.43 -14.00
N LEU A 967 20.73 44.68 -13.45
CA LEU A 967 20.91 43.91 -12.21
C LEU A 967 21.92 42.78 -12.37
N GLN A 968 21.84 42.03 -13.47
CA GLN A 968 22.84 41.05 -13.87
C GLN A 968 24.23 41.70 -14.02
N ILE A 969 24.34 42.85 -14.69
CA ILE A 969 25.60 43.60 -14.81
C ILE A 969 26.16 43.99 -13.42
N ILE A 970 25.32 44.46 -12.50
CA ILE A 970 25.74 44.80 -11.13
C ILE A 970 26.21 43.55 -10.38
N PHE A 971 25.37 42.52 -10.30
CA PHE A 971 25.66 41.28 -9.57
C PHE A 971 26.93 40.60 -10.10
N TYR A 972 27.01 40.33 -11.40
CA TYR A 972 28.18 39.69 -12.01
C TYR A 972 29.44 40.57 -11.96
N THR A 973 29.32 41.89 -11.79
CA THR A 973 30.47 42.75 -11.49
C THR A 973 31.00 42.50 -10.08
N VAL A 974 30.12 42.36 -9.07
CA VAL A 974 30.53 42.04 -7.69
C VAL A 974 31.12 40.62 -7.61
N VAL A 975 30.49 39.63 -8.26
CA VAL A 975 31.07 38.27 -8.38
C VAL A 975 32.47 38.33 -8.99
N LYS A 976 32.66 39.05 -10.10
CA LYS A 976 33.97 39.13 -10.78
C LYS A 976 35.03 39.92 -9.99
N LEU A 977 34.62 40.79 -9.06
CA LEU A 977 35.51 41.49 -8.13
C LEU A 977 36.04 40.59 -7.01
N PHE A 978 35.20 39.74 -6.41
CA PHE A 978 35.61 38.86 -5.30
C PHE A 978 36.05 37.45 -5.73
N ARG A 979 35.55 36.96 -6.86
CA ARG A 979 35.87 35.65 -7.45
C ARG A 979 36.40 35.86 -8.87
N PRO A 980 37.64 36.37 -9.03
CA PRO A 980 38.22 36.67 -10.35
C PRO A 980 38.41 35.42 -11.23
N GLU A 981 38.41 34.23 -10.64
CA GLU A 981 38.46 32.92 -11.32
C GLU A 981 37.22 32.59 -12.17
N VAL A 982 36.03 33.12 -11.82
CA VAL A 982 34.79 32.78 -12.54
C VAL A 982 34.82 33.36 -13.96
N ASN A 983 34.48 32.55 -14.96
CA ASN A 983 34.62 32.88 -16.39
C ASN A 983 33.53 33.84 -16.92
N ILE A 984 33.47 35.05 -16.34
CA ILE A 984 32.54 36.12 -16.73
C ILE A 984 33.24 37.11 -17.67
N GLN A 985 32.63 37.40 -18.82
CA GLN A 985 33.14 38.37 -19.80
C GLN A 985 32.99 39.81 -19.28
N PHE A 986 34.10 40.47 -18.97
CA PHE A 986 34.09 41.76 -18.28
C PHE A 986 33.94 42.96 -19.24
N ASN A 987 32.70 43.40 -19.46
CA ASN A 987 32.36 44.43 -20.45
C ASN A 987 32.53 45.88 -19.96
N ALA A 988 32.38 46.85 -20.88
CA ALA A 988 32.60 48.27 -20.62
C ALA A 988 31.56 48.94 -19.69
N ALA A 989 30.42 48.30 -19.38
CA ALA A 989 29.50 48.73 -18.34
C ALA A 989 29.95 48.23 -16.96
N MET A 990 30.33 46.94 -16.87
CA MET A 990 30.88 46.33 -15.65
C MET A 990 32.12 47.08 -15.15
N GLN A 991 33.00 47.54 -16.06
CA GLN A 991 34.15 48.39 -15.73
C GLN A 991 33.78 49.71 -15.03
N ARG A 992 32.64 50.33 -15.41
CA ARG A 992 32.16 51.58 -14.77
C ARG A 992 31.58 51.30 -13.39
N VAL A 993 30.78 50.24 -13.27
CA VAL A 993 30.18 49.77 -12.02
C VAL A 993 31.28 49.42 -11.02
N ALA A 994 32.27 48.62 -11.41
CA ALA A 994 33.41 48.24 -10.56
C ALA A 994 34.18 49.45 -10.05
N LYS A 995 34.47 50.43 -10.92
CA LYS A 995 35.18 51.67 -10.53
C LYS A 995 34.43 52.54 -9.52
N GLN A 996 33.11 52.37 -9.40
CA GLN A 996 32.33 53.01 -8.34
C GLN A 996 32.27 52.14 -7.08
N ILE A 997 31.99 50.83 -7.21
CA ILE A 997 31.93 49.89 -6.07
C ILE A 997 33.27 49.86 -5.31
N GLN A 998 34.40 49.96 -6.01
CA GLN A 998 35.75 50.10 -5.43
C GLN A 998 35.98 51.38 -4.60
N LYS A 999 35.01 52.30 -4.53
CA LYS A 999 35.02 53.49 -3.66
C LYS A 999 34.20 53.32 -2.37
N LEU A 1000 33.51 52.20 -2.19
CA LEU A 1000 32.81 51.90 -0.94
C LEU A 1000 33.80 51.92 0.23
N ARG A 1001 33.30 52.26 1.41
CA ARG A 1001 34.08 52.24 2.65
C ARG A 1001 34.51 50.79 2.96
N PRO A 1002 35.68 50.55 3.60
CA PRO A 1002 36.19 49.19 3.83
C PRO A 1002 35.20 48.27 4.54
N ASP A 1003 34.45 48.79 5.52
CA ASP A 1003 33.41 48.07 6.26
C ASP A 1003 32.27 47.58 5.35
N ARG A 1004 31.80 48.44 4.42
CA ARG A 1004 30.76 48.05 3.44
C ARG A 1004 31.32 47.09 2.38
N MET A 1005 32.60 47.20 2.03
CA MET A 1005 33.26 46.28 1.09
C MET A 1005 33.44 44.86 1.67
N GLU A 1006 33.83 44.77 2.95
CA GLU A 1006 33.98 43.50 3.65
C GLU A 1006 32.62 42.80 3.83
N ARG A 1007 31.59 43.55 4.28
CA ARG A 1007 30.22 43.05 4.36
C ARG A 1007 29.67 42.57 3.01
N LEU A 1008 29.92 43.32 1.92
CA LEU A 1008 29.51 42.91 0.57
C LEU A 1008 30.13 41.58 0.13
N LYS A 1009 31.35 41.29 0.57
CA LYS A 1009 32.04 40.01 0.31
C LYS A 1009 31.39 38.86 1.07
N GLU A 1010 31.10 39.02 2.36
CA GLU A 1010 30.40 38.01 3.18
C GLU A 1010 29.07 37.59 2.52
N LEU A 1011 28.25 38.58 2.17
CA LEU A 1011 26.94 38.36 1.55
C LEU A 1011 27.06 37.69 0.17
N MET A 1012 28.07 38.07 -0.62
CA MET A 1012 28.29 37.46 -1.93
C MET A 1012 28.68 35.98 -1.81
N ASP A 1013 29.53 35.63 -0.83
CA ASP A 1013 29.88 34.23 -0.57
C ASP A 1013 28.68 33.42 -0.03
N GLN A 1014 27.80 34.03 0.79
CA GLN A 1014 26.53 33.43 1.18
C GLN A 1014 25.62 33.15 -0.04
N VAL A 1015 25.40 34.12 -0.92
CA VAL A 1015 24.58 33.92 -2.14
C VAL A 1015 25.19 32.85 -3.05
N LEU A 1016 26.50 32.87 -3.28
CA LEU A 1016 27.19 31.93 -4.18
C LEU A 1016 27.27 30.49 -3.65
N SER A 1017 27.09 30.27 -2.34
CA SER A 1017 27.03 28.92 -1.75
C SER A 1017 25.70 28.18 -2.00
N ARG A 1018 24.66 28.88 -2.48
CA ARG A 1018 23.32 28.32 -2.72
C ARG A 1018 23.28 27.57 -4.05
N LYS A 1019 22.56 26.44 -4.10
CA LYS A 1019 22.44 25.59 -5.31
C LYS A 1019 21.51 26.15 -6.40
N THR A 1020 20.79 27.26 -6.15
CA THR A 1020 19.80 27.84 -7.08
C THR A 1020 20.44 28.82 -8.07
N LYS A 1021 19.90 28.87 -9.31
CA LYS A 1021 20.39 29.77 -10.38
C LYS A 1021 20.10 31.23 -10.03
N ILE A 1022 21.10 32.10 -10.06
CA ILE A 1022 20.97 33.52 -9.70
C ILE A 1022 19.93 34.27 -10.54
N ASP A 1023 19.80 33.99 -11.84
CA ASP A 1023 18.80 34.67 -12.68
C ASP A 1023 17.35 34.37 -12.25
N VAL A 1024 17.13 33.21 -11.62
CA VAL A 1024 15.83 32.85 -11.02
C VAL A 1024 15.62 33.62 -9.72
N GLN A 1025 16.63 33.68 -8.84
CA GLN A 1025 16.60 34.46 -7.60
C GLN A 1025 16.36 35.96 -7.87
N LEU A 1026 17.04 36.53 -8.87
CA LEU A 1026 16.88 37.94 -9.28
C LEU A 1026 15.47 38.22 -9.81
N ARG A 1027 14.89 37.30 -10.61
CA ARG A 1027 13.51 37.44 -11.12
C ARG A 1027 12.50 37.34 -9.98
N GLN A 1028 12.60 36.31 -9.14
CA GLN A 1028 11.76 36.13 -7.95
C GLN A 1028 11.79 37.38 -7.05
N LEU A 1029 12.97 37.94 -6.81
CA LEU A 1029 13.12 39.15 -6.00
C LEU A 1029 12.54 40.41 -6.66
N GLN A 1030 12.64 40.57 -7.98
CA GLN A 1030 11.90 41.65 -8.70
C GLN A 1030 10.38 41.46 -8.58
N ASP A 1031 9.89 40.23 -8.72
CA ASP A 1031 8.47 39.90 -8.64
C ASP A 1031 7.90 40.13 -7.24
N THR A 1032 8.60 39.68 -6.19
CA THR A 1032 8.23 39.96 -4.78
C THR A 1032 8.13 41.46 -4.50
N PHE A 1033 9.01 42.29 -5.07
CA PHE A 1033 8.92 43.74 -4.91
C PHE A 1033 7.80 44.39 -5.73
N GLU A 1034 7.54 43.94 -6.96
CA GLU A 1034 6.40 44.45 -7.73
C GLU A 1034 5.08 44.09 -7.03
N ASP A 1035 4.94 42.85 -6.55
CA ASP A 1035 3.74 42.42 -5.85
C ASP A 1035 3.58 43.13 -4.50
N ALA A 1036 4.62 43.30 -3.68
CA ALA A 1036 4.54 44.09 -2.45
C ALA A 1036 4.11 45.56 -2.71
N ALA A 1037 4.56 46.16 -3.82
CA ALA A 1037 4.15 47.51 -4.19
C ALA A 1037 2.72 47.57 -4.76
N ASN A 1038 2.30 46.54 -5.51
CA ASN A 1038 0.91 46.38 -5.96
C ASN A 1038 -0.03 46.19 -4.76
N ARG A 1039 0.36 45.38 -3.77
CA ARG A 1039 -0.34 45.13 -2.50
C ARG A 1039 -0.52 46.43 -1.70
N CYS A 1040 0.55 47.21 -1.55
CA CYS A 1040 0.50 48.54 -0.95
C CYS A 1040 -0.45 49.48 -1.71
N GLY A 1041 -0.38 49.48 -3.04
CA GLY A 1041 -1.31 50.21 -3.91
C GLY A 1041 -2.78 49.86 -3.65
N LEU A 1042 -3.09 48.57 -3.55
CA LEU A 1042 -4.44 48.06 -3.28
C LEU A 1042 -4.95 48.47 -1.89
N LEU A 1043 -4.12 48.36 -0.85
CA LEU A 1043 -4.49 48.76 0.52
C LEU A 1043 -4.84 50.26 0.60
N PHE A 1044 -4.14 51.09 -0.18
CA PHE A 1044 -4.37 52.53 -0.20
C PHE A 1044 -5.57 52.98 -1.04
N CYS A 1045 -5.95 52.29 -2.12
CA CYS A 1045 -7.12 52.65 -2.94
C CYS A 1045 -8.42 51.94 -2.57
N ASP A 1046 -8.30 50.84 -1.81
CA ASP A 1046 -9.31 49.82 -1.50
C ASP A 1046 -10.27 49.47 -2.66
N ASP A 1047 -9.73 49.24 -3.86
CA ASP A 1047 -10.54 48.85 -5.02
C ASP A 1047 -9.73 48.01 -6.02
N ILE A 1048 -10.03 46.72 -6.08
CA ILE A 1048 -9.31 45.76 -6.93
C ILE A 1048 -9.61 45.96 -8.44
N ALA A 1049 -10.75 46.52 -8.81
CA ALA A 1049 -11.04 46.87 -10.20
C ALA A 1049 -10.24 48.12 -10.64
N ALA A 1050 -10.10 49.11 -9.75
CA ALA A 1050 -9.23 50.27 -9.97
C ALA A 1050 -7.75 49.86 -10.07
N CYS A 1051 -7.29 48.84 -9.34
CA CYS A 1051 -5.95 48.27 -9.52
C CYS A 1051 -5.74 47.78 -10.97
N GLY A 1052 -6.70 47.04 -11.55
CA GLY A 1052 -6.62 46.57 -12.93
C GLY A 1052 -6.55 47.70 -13.96
N GLN A 1053 -7.34 48.76 -13.75
CA GLN A 1053 -7.31 49.96 -14.59
C GLN A 1053 -5.96 50.70 -14.50
N ALA A 1054 -5.42 50.86 -13.28
CA ALA A 1054 -4.14 51.52 -13.04
C ALA A 1054 -2.94 50.71 -13.57
N LEU A 1055 -2.91 49.39 -13.36
CA LEU A 1055 -1.86 48.50 -13.88
C LEU A 1055 -1.89 48.38 -15.41
N SER A 1056 -3.06 48.55 -16.03
CA SER A 1056 -3.21 48.67 -17.50
C SER A 1056 -2.78 50.04 -18.03
N ALA A 1057 -2.78 51.08 -17.18
CA ALA A 1057 -2.31 52.42 -17.52
C ALA A 1057 -0.81 52.64 -17.26
N GLU A 1058 -0.14 51.68 -16.60
CA GLU A 1058 1.24 51.79 -16.16
C GLU A 1058 2.23 51.83 -17.35
N PRO A 1059 3.03 52.91 -17.51
CA PRO A 1059 3.85 53.06 -18.72
C PRO A 1059 5.00 52.05 -18.84
N ILE A 1060 5.52 51.57 -17.71
CA ILE A 1060 6.62 50.61 -17.60
C ILE A 1060 6.39 49.80 -16.30
N PRO A 1061 6.09 48.49 -16.35
CA PRO A 1061 6.05 47.63 -15.17
C PRO A 1061 7.47 47.41 -14.60
N VAL A 1062 7.58 46.94 -13.36
CA VAL A 1062 8.88 46.65 -12.72
C VAL A 1062 9.51 45.44 -13.40
N ASN A 1063 8.81 44.31 -13.44
CA ASN A 1063 9.17 43.18 -14.30
C ASN A 1063 8.48 43.33 -15.67
N ARG A 1064 9.28 43.55 -16.72
CA ARG A 1064 8.79 43.71 -18.11
C ARG A 1064 8.38 42.41 -18.80
N GLU A 1065 8.57 41.27 -18.14
CA GLU A 1065 8.17 39.95 -18.64
C GLU A 1065 6.77 39.53 -18.15
N ARG A 1066 6.25 40.18 -17.08
CA ARG A 1066 4.90 39.92 -16.55
C ARG A 1066 3.85 40.75 -17.28
N THR A 1067 2.71 40.13 -17.59
CA THR A 1067 1.54 40.83 -18.13
C THR A 1067 0.80 41.61 -17.04
N THR A 1068 -0.24 42.35 -17.39
CA THR A 1068 -1.18 42.87 -16.38
C THR A 1068 -1.95 41.72 -15.71
N ASP A 1069 -2.29 40.67 -16.45
CA ASP A 1069 -3.06 39.53 -15.93
C ASP A 1069 -2.26 38.74 -14.89
N ASP A 1070 -0.95 38.59 -15.05
CA ASP A 1070 -0.07 37.94 -14.06
C ASP A 1070 0.14 38.75 -12.78
N ARG A 1071 -0.11 40.07 -12.85
CA ARG A 1071 -0.03 40.99 -11.70
C ARG A 1071 -1.39 41.11 -11.00
N MET A 1072 -2.48 41.08 -11.78
CA MET A 1072 -3.83 40.94 -11.26
C MET A 1072 -4.06 39.58 -10.60
N ARG A 1073 -3.54 38.48 -11.16
CA ARG A 1073 -3.61 37.14 -10.54
C ARG A 1073 -2.92 37.13 -9.18
N ALA A 1074 -1.71 37.68 -9.08
CA ALA A 1074 -0.98 37.78 -7.81
C ALA A 1074 -1.70 38.66 -6.77
N LEU A 1075 -2.36 39.74 -7.19
CA LEU A 1075 -3.25 40.52 -6.32
C LEU A 1075 -4.48 39.72 -5.88
N VAL A 1076 -5.20 39.09 -6.81
CA VAL A 1076 -6.43 38.32 -6.53
C VAL A 1076 -6.13 37.17 -5.56
N THR A 1077 -5.10 36.37 -5.81
CA THR A 1077 -4.68 35.28 -4.92
C THR A 1077 -4.33 35.81 -3.52
N TRP A 1078 -3.66 36.98 -3.41
CA TRP A 1078 -3.39 37.59 -2.11
C TRP A 1078 -4.66 38.11 -1.42
N THR A 1079 -5.64 38.64 -2.16
CA THR A 1079 -6.91 39.11 -1.54
C THR A 1079 -7.79 38.00 -0.95
N LEU A 1080 -7.45 36.74 -1.20
CA LEU A 1080 -8.13 35.56 -0.67
C LEU A 1080 -7.40 34.95 0.55
N THR A 1081 -6.31 35.55 1.05
CA THR A 1081 -5.59 35.06 2.24
C THR A 1081 -6.04 35.71 3.54
N SER A 1082 -5.82 34.99 4.65
CA SER A 1082 -5.93 35.50 6.03
C SER A 1082 -5.15 36.80 6.23
N ASP A 1083 -3.95 36.86 5.68
CA ASP A 1083 -2.97 37.91 5.92
C ASP A 1083 -3.45 39.25 5.37
N TYR A 1084 -4.05 39.25 4.17
CA TYR A 1084 -4.66 40.45 3.60
C TYR A 1084 -5.75 41.00 4.52
N HIS A 1085 -6.65 40.14 5.00
CA HIS A 1085 -7.75 40.53 5.88
C HIS A 1085 -7.26 41.01 7.27
N GLN A 1086 -6.22 40.37 7.84
CA GLN A 1086 -5.57 40.88 9.05
C GLN A 1086 -4.97 42.28 8.83
N ILE A 1087 -4.27 42.49 7.70
CA ILE A 1087 -3.68 43.79 7.35
C ILE A 1087 -4.77 44.86 7.13
N ARG A 1088 -5.94 44.50 6.55
CA ARG A 1088 -7.10 45.41 6.45
C ARG A 1088 -7.61 45.87 7.81
N LYS A 1089 -7.71 44.94 8.78
CA LYS A 1089 -8.10 45.24 10.16
C LYS A 1089 -7.04 46.11 10.87
N GLU A 1090 -5.75 45.79 10.73
CA GLU A 1090 -4.63 46.57 11.31
C GLU A 1090 -4.56 48.01 10.77
N LEU A 1091 -4.76 48.21 9.47
CA LEU A 1091 -4.76 49.53 8.84
C LEU A 1091 -6.10 50.29 8.98
N GLY A 1092 -7.12 49.65 9.55
CA GLY A 1092 -8.43 50.24 9.77
C GLY A 1092 -9.22 50.54 8.49
N VAL A 1093 -9.07 49.68 7.48
CA VAL A 1093 -9.80 49.72 6.19
C VAL A 1093 -10.74 48.52 5.97
N ALA A 1094 -10.80 47.59 6.92
CA ALA A 1094 -11.80 46.53 6.92
C ALA A 1094 -13.22 47.11 7.11
N ILE A 1095 -14.24 46.45 6.55
CA ILE A 1095 -15.65 46.76 6.83
C ILE A 1095 -16.18 45.97 8.05
N GLY A 1096 -17.17 46.54 8.74
CA GLY A 1096 -17.64 46.07 10.05
C GLY A 1096 -17.03 46.89 11.18
#